data_AF-A0A661EHF0-F1
#
_entry.id   AF-A0A661EHF0-F1
#
_cell.length_a   1.000
_cell.length_b   1.000
_cell.length_c   1.000
_cell.angle_alpha   90.00
_cell.angle_beta   90.00
_cell.angle_gamma   90.00
#
_symmetry.space_group_name_H-M   'P 1'
#
loop_
_entity.id
_entity.type
_entity.pdbx_description
1 polymer ?
#
loop_
_entity_poly.entity_id
_entity_poly.type
_entity_poly.pdbx_seq_one_letter_code
_entity_poly.pdbx_strand_id
1 'polypeptide(L)'
;MSYFKPLFLFLITVVACSEEHDISSSKDLPKYIQAALSINGTQKTATDADFTFTTTGGNGTGALSWLSTNTSVATINANTGLIHIIKAGNTTIKTIKATDDIYNTSNQASYNLVINKANQAALSINGTQKTATDADFTFTTTGGNGTGALSWVSTNTSVATINASTGLIHILKAGNATIKTTKATDNKYNASNQASYNLVINKANQTTLSINGTQKTATDADFTFTTTGGNGTGALSWESTNTGIATINADTGLIHIIKAGNTTIKTTKATDDIYNTSNQASYNLVINKANQATLSIGGDITKKIGHYNGVVNVTGGSTGGTVSYDSSHETIATINLSGKITLVATGVTRIYATMQGDDKFNDVIASFVLTVIDPIKIYASHGDFRGGDSMRPTRTAIANMIKTWNPERVLFCGDNYDVGHYRDLTPFESADKQVGELWHNKMLPYKGIYGDSSIDMNRVLPVIGNHELYGGGNNDLYANYFGVDQVDKFLYNQMPGYGGRVYEYKDENIHWFVLDSNRHDFTTINNPQMNWIKPKIMASDASWKIVSFHHPPYSLRRGDVPARDTNYGWDAMGVDFVINGHDHNYQRITVPGQSNTVFIINGAGGTGLYSFTGSTTATVHAKNDTDYGALKIIVSYCKITTEYYLKNGNLFDSYSKQKCL
;
A
#
# COMPACT_ATOMS: atom_id res chain seq x y z
N MET A 1 156.07 48.89 -105.82
CA MET A 1 157.37 48.21 -106.02
C MET A 1 157.13 46.71 -105.83
N SER A 2 157.69 45.77 -106.60
CA SER A 2 158.42 45.88 -107.88
C SER A 2 158.69 44.48 -108.48
N TYR A 3 158.54 44.36 -109.80
CA TYR A 3 159.28 43.45 -110.72
C TYR A 3 159.16 41.89 -110.73
N PHE A 4 158.95 41.40 -111.97
CA PHE A 4 159.60 40.28 -112.71
C PHE A 4 158.99 38.85 -112.89
N LYS A 5 158.79 38.53 -114.19
CA LYS A 5 158.88 37.22 -114.92
C LYS A 5 157.62 36.29 -114.99
N PRO A 6 157.41 35.49 -116.09
CA PRO A 6 156.38 35.86 -117.10
C PRO A 6 155.57 34.71 -117.81
N LEU A 7 154.72 35.09 -118.80
CA LEU A 7 154.00 34.28 -119.85
C LEU A 7 152.80 33.41 -119.35
N PHE A 8 151.66 33.19 -120.04
CA PHE A 8 151.22 33.40 -121.45
C PHE A 8 149.66 33.62 -121.57
N LEU A 9 149.21 34.64 -122.32
CA LEU A 9 147.99 34.83 -123.19
C LEU A 9 146.50 34.43 -122.85
N PHE A 10 145.58 35.29 -123.37
CA PHE A 10 144.12 35.18 -123.69
C PHE A 10 142.99 35.66 -122.72
N LEU A 11 141.91 36.19 -123.32
CA LEU A 11 140.85 37.10 -122.77
C LEU A 11 139.66 36.38 -122.07
N ILE A 12 139.26 36.84 -120.87
CA ILE A 12 138.00 36.46 -120.15
C ILE A 12 137.48 37.66 -119.30
N THR A 13 136.17 37.73 -119.02
CA THR A 13 135.46 38.79 -118.27
C THR A 13 134.91 38.30 -116.91
N VAL A 14 134.79 39.19 -115.90
CA VAL A 14 134.61 38.89 -114.45
C VAL A 14 133.41 39.71 -113.89
N VAL A 15 132.45 39.28 -113.04
CA VAL A 15 132.21 38.14 -112.09
C VAL A 15 132.51 38.43 -110.59
N ALA A 16 131.50 38.33 -109.71
CA ALA A 16 131.65 38.34 -108.23
C ALA A 16 130.53 37.53 -107.55
N CYS A 17 130.86 36.66 -106.57
CA CYS A 17 129.92 35.73 -105.92
C CYS A 17 130.45 35.28 -104.53
N SER A 18 129.55 34.93 -103.60
CA SER A 18 129.85 34.16 -102.38
C SER A 18 128.59 33.37 -101.97
N GLU A 19 128.74 32.06 -101.71
CA GLU A 19 127.64 31.10 -101.57
C GLU A 19 127.14 30.95 -100.11
N GLU A 20 125.82 30.85 -99.92
CA GLU A 20 125.19 30.25 -98.73
C GLU A 20 124.37 29.02 -99.15
N HIS A 21 124.49 27.93 -98.40
CA HIS A 21 123.86 26.64 -98.71
C HIS A 21 122.44 26.51 -98.14
N ASP A 22 121.50 26.06 -98.98
CA ASP A 22 120.12 25.72 -98.60
C ASP A 22 120.06 24.49 -97.67
N ILE A 23 119.55 24.67 -96.45
CA ILE A 23 119.19 23.59 -95.52
C ILE A 23 117.88 23.96 -94.80
N SER A 24 116.74 23.49 -95.32
CA SER A 24 115.45 23.53 -94.60
C SER A 24 114.70 22.20 -94.64
N SER A 25 115.37 21.11 -94.22
CA SER A 25 114.66 19.88 -93.82
C SER A 25 114.24 19.96 -92.35
N SER A 26 113.03 20.43 -92.08
CA SER A 26 112.42 20.31 -90.75
C SER A 26 112.11 18.83 -90.47
N LYS A 27 113.06 18.14 -89.85
CA LYS A 27 112.78 16.84 -89.23
C LYS A 27 111.77 17.05 -88.12
N ASP A 28 110.53 16.62 -88.34
CA ASP A 28 109.61 16.32 -87.24
C ASP A 28 110.29 15.24 -86.37
N LEU A 29 110.80 15.67 -85.21
CA LEU A 29 111.33 14.75 -84.21
C LEU A 29 110.14 13.96 -83.65
N PRO A 30 110.22 12.62 -83.58
CA PRO A 30 109.12 11.82 -83.06
C PRO A 30 108.87 12.17 -81.59
N LYS A 31 107.66 12.65 -81.30
CA LYS A 31 107.22 13.02 -79.94
C LYS A 31 107.39 11.85 -78.97
N TYR A 32 107.76 12.16 -77.73
CA TYR A 32 107.99 11.14 -76.71
C TYR A 32 106.68 10.52 -76.21
N ILE A 33 106.76 9.31 -75.66
CA ILE A 33 105.63 8.66 -74.97
C ILE A 33 105.54 9.27 -73.56
N GLN A 34 104.33 9.65 -73.13
CA GLN A 34 104.12 10.15 -71.76
C GLN A 34 104.30 9.04 -70.72
N ALA A 35 104.79 9.41 -69.53
CA ALA A 35 104.73 8.52 -68.36
C ALA A 35 103.29 8.05 -68.10
N ALA A 36 103.13 6.78 -67.72
CA ALA A 36 101.82 6.12 -67.64
C ALA A 36 100.83 6.91 -66.74
N LEU A 37 99.76 7.40 -67.36
CA LEU A 37 98.69 8.12 -66.68
C LEU A 37 97.87 7.13 -65.84
N SER A 38 97.58 7.54 -64.62
CA SER A 38 96.82 6.79 -63.60
C SER A 38 95.84 7.72 -62.90
N ILE A 39 94.69 7.20 -62.48
CA ILE A 39 93.67 7.91 -61.70
C ILE A 39 93.76 7.40 -60.26
N ASN A 40 93.98 8.30 -59.30
CA ASN A 40 93.92 7.98 -57.88
C ASN A 40 92.53 8.30 -57.35
N GLY A 41 91.84 7.27 -56.87
CA GLY A 41 90.45 7.38 -56.39
C GLY A 41 90.17 6.45 -55.22
N THR A 42 89.07 6.74 -54.53
CA THR A 42 88.49 5.90 -53.47
C THR A 42 87.05 5.53 -53.82
N GLN A 43 86.49 4.55 -53.09
CA GLN A 43 85.04 4.36 -53.08
C GLN A 43 84.35 5.63 -52.53
N LYS A 44 83.08 5.79 -52.89
CA LYS A 44 82.22 6.92 -52.50
C LYS A 44 80.87 6.43 -51.97
N THR A 45 80.12 7.31 -51.32
CA THR A 45 78.69 7.08 -51.02
C THR A 45 77.80 7.92 -51.94
N ALA A 46 76.55 7.49 -52.14
CA ALA A 46 75.60 8.17 -53.02
C ALA A 46 75.13 9.56 -52.52
N THR A 47 75.62 9.98 -51.36
CA THR A 47 75.41 11.30 -50.73
C THR A 47 76.69 12.14 -50.62
N ASP A 48 77.83 11.63 -51.08
CA ASP A 48 79.07 12.43 -51.11
C ASP A 48 78.87 13.62 -52.08
N ALA A 49 79.41 14.79 -51.69
CA ALA A 49 79.39 15.97 -52.54
C ALA A 49 80.25 15.79 -53.80
N ASP A 50 79.97 16.58 -54.82
CA ASP A 50 80.70 16.59 -56.09
C ASP A 50 82.21 16.76 -55.87
N PHE A 51 83.00 15.97 -56.61
CA PHE A 51 84.44 15.84 -56.38
C PHE A 51 85.20 15.62 -57.68
N THR A 52 86.51 15.87 -57.67
CA THR A 52 87.42 15.53 -58.76
C THR A 52 88.34 14.38 -58.34
N PHE A 53 88.89 13.64 -59.31
CA PHE A 53 90.02 12.74 -59.05
C PHE A 53 91.35 13.43 -59.37
N THR A 54 92.39 13.04 -58.64
CA THR A 54 93.78 13.42 -58.98
C THR A 54 94.39 12.38 -59.91
N THR A 55 95.20 12.83 -60.86
CA THR A 55 95.96 11.95 -61.76
C THR A 55 97.45 11.96 -61.44
N THR A 56 98.12 10.84 -61.67
CA THR A 56 99.59 10.72 -61.60
C THR A 56 100.15 10.18 -62.92
N GLY A 57 101.35 10.62 -63.30
CA GLY A 57 101.89 10.43 -64.65
C GLY A 57 101.38 11.50 -65.63
N GLY A 58 101.57 11.27 -66.94
CA GLY A 58 101.20 12.23 -67.98
C GLY A 58 102.08 13.49 -67.98
N ASN A 59 103.36 13.34 -68.30
CA ASN A 59 104.37 14.41 -68.22
C ASN A 59 104.16 15.59 -69.20
N GLY A 60 103.21 15.48 -70.14
CA GLY A 60 102.89 16.55 -71.06
C GLY A 60 102.14 17.73 -70.44
N THR A 61 101.99 18.83 -71.17
CA THR A 61 101.14 19.99 -70.84
C THR A 61 99.72 19.89 -71.43
N GLY A 62 99.46 18.90 -72.29
CA GLY A 62 98.15 18.67 -72.89
C GLY A 62 97.00 18.53 -71.88
N ALA A 63 95.80 18.97 -72.25
CA ALA A 63 94.62 18.91 -71.39
C ALA A 63 94.18 17.46 -71.11
N LEU A 64 93.56 17.25 -69.94
CA LEU A 64 92.89 15.99 -69.61
C LEU A 64 91.45 16.01 -70.16
N SER A 65 91.05 14.95 -70.84
CA SER A 65 89.63 14.71 -71.17
C SER A 65 89.09 13.54 -70.35
N TRP A 66 87.83 13.66 -69.92
CA TRP A 66 87.22 12.77 -68.93
C TRP A 66 85.91 12.13 -69.43
N LEU A 67 85.69 10.87 -69.09
CA LEU A 67 84.48 10.12 -69.46
C LEU A 67 84.04 9.16 -68.34
N SER A 68 82.74 9.09 -68.10
CA SER A 68 82.09 8.08 -67.23
C SER A 68 81.38 7.06 -68.12
N THR A 69 81.66 5.77 -67.95
CA THR A 69 81.01 4.73 -68.77
C THR A 69 79.53 4.49 -68.43
N ASN A 70 79.07 4.99 -67.28
CA ASN A 70 77.67 4.93 -66.86
C ASN A 70 77.24 6.25 -66.21
N THR A 71 76.83 7.20 -67.05
CA THR A 71 76.33 8.52 -66.64
C THR A 71 75.05 8.46 -65.81
N SER A 72 74.31 7.33 -65.80
CA SER A 72 73.15 7.14 -64.92
C SER A 72 73.52 6.88 -63.45
N VAL A 73 74.79 6.56 -63.16
CA VAL A 73 75.34 6.35 -61.81
C VAL A 73 76.07 7.61 -61.35
N ALA A 74 77.00 8.10 -62.16
CA ALA A 74 77.63 9.41 -61.95
C ALA A 74 78.03 10.04 -63.30
N THR A 75 77.74 11.32 -63.47
CA THR A 75 78.25 12.11 -64.60
C THR A 75 79.65 12.64 -64.27
N ILE A 76 80.41 12.99 -65.30
CA ILE A 76 81.69 13.68 -65.15
C ILE A 76 81.77 14.80 -66.20
N ASN A 77 82.22 15.99 -65.80
CA ASN A 77 82.50 17.07 -66.72
C ASN A 77 83.76 16.71 -67.52
N ALA A 78 83.63 16.65 -68.85
CA ALA A 78 84.69 16.17 -69.74
C ALA A 78 85.99 16.99 -69.67
N ASN A 79 85.94 18.26 -69.26
CA ASN A 79 87.08 19.18 -69.26
C ASN A 79 87.65 19.42 -67.85
N THR A 80 86.81 19.39 -66.81
CA THR A 80 87.24 19.68 -65.42
C THR A 80 87.42 18.42 -64.56
N GLY A 81 86.91 17.26 -65.01
CA GLY A 81 86.93 16.03 -64.22
C GLY A 81 86.01 16.05 -62.99
N LEU A 82 85.13 17.06 -62.86
CA LEU A 82 84.17 17.15 -61.76
C LEU A 82 83.08 16.09 -61.92
N ILE A 83 82.98 15.21 -60.92
CA ILE A 83 82.05 14.08 -60.85
C ILE A 83 80.84 14.47 -59.99
N HIS A 84 79.63 14.28 -60.54
CA HIS A 84 78.38 14.43 -59.83
C HIS A 84 77.67 13.08 -59.66
N ILE A 85 77.30 12.73 -58.43
CA ILE A 85 76.74 11.41 -58.09
C ILE A 85 75.20 11.41 -58.20
N ILE A 86 74.68 10.59 -59.11
CA ILE A 86 73.23 10.42 -59.32
C ILE A 86 72.67 9.33 -58.39
N LYS A 87 73.31 8.17 -58.29
CA LYS A 87 72.86 7.03 -57.48
C LYS A 87 74.00 6.08 -57.12
N ALA A 88 73.74 5.17 -56.20
CA ALA A 88 74.63 4.04 -55.92
C ALA A 88 74.73 3.09 -57.13
N GLY A 89 75.89 2.46 -57.29
CA GLY A 89 76.25 1.63 -58.42
C GLY A 89 77.72 1.80 -58.82
N ASN A 90 78.11 1.17 -59.92
CA ASN A 90 79.48 1.22 -60.42
C ASN A 90 79.55 1.94 -61.76
N THR A 91 80.57 2.76 -61.96
CA THR A 91 80.94 3.34 -63.26
C THR A 91 82.46 3.36 -63.41
N THR A 92 82.97 3.13 -64.61
CA THR A 92 84.40 3.31 -64.88
C THR A 92 84.62 4.75 -65.33
N ILE A 93 85.40 5.50 -64.54
CA ILE A 93 85.90 6.80 -64.96
C ILE A 93 87.17 6.58 -65.78
N LYS A 94 87.25 7.24 -66.93
CA LYS A 94 88.36 7.16 -67.88
C LYS A 94 88.92 8.55 -68.14
N THR A 95 90.23 8.65 -68.32
CA THR A 95 90.87 9.88 -68.80
C THR A 95 92.07 9.60 -69.70
N ILE A 96 92.32 10.52 -70.63
CA ILE A 96 93.55 10.63 -71.42
C ILE A 96 94.09 12.05 -71.28
N LYS A 97 95.41 12.19 -71.36
CA LYS A 97 96.07 13.48 -71.53
C LYS A 97 96.38 13.67 -73.01
N ALA A 98 95.96 14.79 -73.58
CA ALA A 98 96.19 15.10 -74.99
C ALA A 98 97.69 15.17 -75.33
N THR A 99 98.01 15.09 -76.63
CA THR A 99 99.34 15.45 -77.14
C THR A 99 99.62 16.94 -76.92
N ASP A 100 100.90 17.27 -76.75
CA ASP A 100 101.46 18.62 -76.83
C ASP A 100 102.65 18.61 -77.80
N ASP A 101 103.43 19.68 -77.88
CA ASP A 101 104.56 19.80 -78.82
C ASP A 101 105.68 18.77 -78.60
N ILE A 102 105.79 18.20 -77.39
CA ILE A 102 106.89 17.30 -76.98
C ILE A 102 106.41 15.84 -76.89
N TYR A 103 105.16 15.61 -76.50
CA TYR A 103 104.62 14.29 -76.18
C TYR A 103 103.40 13.89 -77.00
N ASN A 104 103.32 12.59 -77.33
CA ASN A 104 102.11 11.95 -77.87
C ASN A 104 101.01 11.84 -76.79
N THR A 105 99.76 11.59 -77.19
CA THR A 105 98.63 11.33 -76.28
C THR A 105 98.96 10.20 -75.29
N SER A 106 98.57 10.33 -74.02
CA SER A 106 98.82 9.30 -72.99
C SER A 106 98.04 8.01 -73.23
N ASN A 107 98.38 6.95 -72.50
CA ASN A 107 97.47 5.83 -72.30
C ASN A 107 96.13 6.29 -71.71
N GLN A 108 95.06 5.52 -71.96
CA GLN A 108 93.79 5.71 -71.28
C GLN A 108 93.89 5.17 -69.85
N ALA A 109 93.96 6.06 -68.88
CA ALA A 109 93.82 5.72 -67.47
C ALA A 109 92.36 5.37 -67.18
N SER A 110 92.13 4.44 -66.26
CA SER A 110 90.78 4.07 -65.83
C SER A 110 90.71 3.73 -64.35
N TYR A 111 89.57 4.05 -63.72
CA TYR A 111 89.28 3.76 -62.33
C TYR A 111 87.82 3.30 -62.21
N ASN A 112 87.59 2.15 -61.57
CA ASN A 112 86.24 1.65 -61.30
C ASN A 112 85.69 2.34 -60.05
N LEU A 113 84.91 3.41 -60.25
CA LEU A 113 84.24 4.13 -59.18
C LEU A 113 83.04 3.32 -58.69
N VAL A 114 83.21 2.70 -57.53
CA VAL A 114 82.15 2.06 -56.74
C VAL A 114 81.51 3.11 -55.84
N ILE A 115 80.20 3.30 -56.01
CA ILE A 115 79.37 4.21 -55.22
C ILE A 115 78.41 3.36 -54.38
N ASN A 116 78.67 3.28 -53.08
CA ASN A 116 77.81 2.56 -52.14
C ASN A 116 76.59 3.41 -51.76
N LYS A 117 75.50 2.75 -51.34
CA LYS A 117 74.37 3.46 -50.73
C LYS A 117 74.76 3.98 -49.34
N ALA A 118 74.31 5.17 -49.00
CA ALA A 118 74.45 5.76 -47.67
C ALA A 118 73.46 5.13 -46.67
N ASN A 119 73.72 5.27 -45.37
CA ASN A 119 72.74 4.90 -44.35
C ASN A 119 71.73 6.04 -44.14
N GLN A 120 70.47 5.71 -43.86
CA GLN A 120 69.45 6.72 -43.52
C GLN A 120 69.64 7.22 -42.09
N ALA A 121 69.23 8.47 -41.82
CA ALA A 121 69.00 8.93 -40.45
C ALA A 121 68.03 8.00 -39.72
N ALA A 122 68.24 7.79 -38.42
CA ALA A 122 67.47 6.84 -37.63
C ALA A 122 65.97 7.17 -37.67
N LEU A 123 65.17 6.19 -38.10
CA LEU A 123 63.72 6.27 -38.16
C LEU A 123 63.15 6.08 -36.75
N SER A 124 62.19 6.91 -36.36
CA SER A 124 61.40 6.78 -35.14
C SER A 124 59.91 6.98 -35.42
N ILE A 125 59.06 6.45 -34.54
CA ILE A 125 57.60 6.59 -34.56
C ILE A 125 57.20 7.51 -33.41
N ASN A 126 56.42 8.55 -33.70
CA ASN A 126 55.83 9.43 -32.69
C ASN A 126 54.36 9.04 -32.47
N GLY A 127 54.02 8.70 -31.24
CA GLY A 127 52.69 8.23 -30.86
C GLY A 127 52.33 8.54 -29.41
N THR A 128 51.03 8.44 -29.10
CA THR A 128 50.48 8.58 -27.75
C THR A 128 49.65 7.35 -27.38
N GLN A 129 49.35 7.18 -26.09
CA GLN A 129 48.36 6.21 -25.64
C GLN A 129 46.98 6.50 -26.24
N LYS A 130 46.14 5.47 -26.30
CA LYS A 130 44.79 5.49 -26.89
C LYS A 130 43.75 4.88 -25.95
N THR A 131 42.48 5.11 -26.22
CA THR A 131 41.37 4.35 -25.63
C THR A 131 40.75 3.38 -26.63
N ALA A 132 40.11 2.32 -26.14
CA ALA A 132 39.47 1.30 -26.97
C ALA A 132 38.32 1.82 -27.86
N THR A 133 37.89 3.08 -27.66
CA THR A 133 36.85 3.78 -28.44
C THR A 133 37.40 4.90 -29.32
N ASP A 134 38.72 5.09 -29.38
CA ASP A 134 39.33 6.10 -30.26
C ASP A 134 39.15 5.68 -31.73
N ALA A 135 38.83 6.64 -32.60
CA ALA A 135 38.72 6.41 -34.04
C ALA A 135 40.08 6.06 -34.69
N ASP A 136 40.00 5.39 -35.85
CA ASP A 136 41.16 5.00 -36.67
C ASP A 136 42.14 6.16 -36.90
N PHE A 137 43.43 5.87 -36.79
CA PHE A 137 44.48 6.89 -36.81
C PHE A 137 45.76 6.37 -37.47
N THR A 138 46.66 7.29 -37.81
CA THR A 138 48.03 6.98 -38.27
C THR A 138 49.05 7.54 -37.27
N PHE A 139 50.25 6.96 -37.22
CA PHE A 139 51.38 7.59 -36.53
C PHE A 139 52.20 8.45 -37.50
N THR A 140 52.86 9.48 -36.97
CA THR A 140 53.88 10.22 -37.71
C THR A 140 55.26 9.60 -37.46
N THR A 141 56.16 9.73 -38.44
CA THR A 141 57.53 9.25 -38.33
C THR A 141 58.52 10.39 -38.54
N THR A 142 59.67 10.30 -37.87
CA THR A 142 60.80 11.23 -38.07
C THR A 142 62.08 10.46 -38.43
N GLY A 143 62.99 11.09 -39.16
CA GLY A 143 64.18 10.44 -39.74
C GLY A 143 63.87 9.77 -41.09
N GLY A 144 64.75 8.85 -41.52
CA GLY A 144 64.59 8.15 -42.79
C GLY A 144 64.75 9.06 -44.02
N ASN A 145 65.98 9.49 -44.32
CA ASN A 145 66.29 10.46 -45.39
C ASN A 145 65.92 9.99 -46.82
N GLY A 146 65.61 8.71 -47.00
CA GLY A 146 65.27 8.15 -48.31
C GLY A 146 63.84 8.42 -48.79
N THR A 147 63.61 8.23 -50.08
CA THR A 147 62.30 8.26 -50.75
C THR A 147 61.62 6.89 -50.80
N GLY A 148 62.26 5.84 -50.28
CA GLY A 148 61.67 4.51 -50.15
C GLY A 148 60.37 4.53 -49.33
N ALA A 149 59.42 3.66 -49.70
CA ALA A 149 58.14 3.55 -49.02
C ALA A 149 58.29 3.07 -47.56
N LEU A 150 57.34 3.46 -46.70
CA LEU A 150 57.17 2.88 -45.37
C LEU A 150 56.40 1.56 -45.46
N SER A 151 56.78 0.61 -44.62
CA SER A 151 56.05 -0.64 -44.39
C SER A 151 55.72 -0.76 -42.90
N TRP A 152 54.53 -1.27 -42.57
CA TRP A 152 53.99 -1.23 -41.21
C TRP A 152 53.51 -2.60 -40.73
N VAL A 153 53.78 -2.95 -39.47
CA VAL A 153 53.36 -4.21 -38.84
C VAL A 153 52.95 -3.97 -37.38
N SER A 154 51.86 -4.61 -36.95
CA SER A 154 51.45 -4.72 -35.54
C SER A 154 51.84 -6.10 -35.01
N THR A 155 52.48 -6.19 -33.85
CA THR A 155 52.80 -7.49 -33.22
C THR A 155 51.59 -8.16 -32.58
N ASN A 156 50.45 -7.47 -32.47
CA ASN A 156 49.23 -8.02 -31.87
C ASN A 156 47.99 -7.51 -32.59
N THR A 157 47.67 -8.16 -33.71
CA THR A 157 46.49 -7.86 -34.54
C THR A 157 45.16 -8.20 -33.87
N SER A 158 45.15 -8.86 -32.69
CA SER A 158 43.92 -9.05 -31.89
C SER A 158 43.58 -7.84 -31.00
N VAL A 159 44.50 -6.89 -30.86
CA VAL A 159 44.34 -5.64 -30.10
C VAL A 159 44.20 -4.46 -31.06
N ALA A 160 45.09 -4.37 -32.06
CA ALA A 160 45.00 -3.38 -33.12
C ALA A 160 45.62 -3.90 -34.43
N THR A 161 44.86 -3.79 -35.52
CA THR A 161 45.37 -4.05 -36.87
C THR A 161 46.02 -2.79 -37.43
N ILE A 162 46.89 -2.96 -38.44
CA ILE A 162 47.52 -1.84 -39.14
C ILE A 162 47.62 -2.15 -40.63
N ASN A 163 47.26 -1.19 -41.47
CA ASN A 163 47.45 -1.29 -42.91
C ASN A 163 48.95 -1.20 -43.24
N ALA A 164 49.47 -2.22 -43.91
CA ALA A 164 50.91 -2.38 -44.13
C ALA A 164 51.56 -1.27 -44.99
N SER A 165 50.80 -0.56 -45.83
CA SER A 165 51.30 0.51 -46.71
C SER A 165 50.92 1.92 -46.25
N THR A 166 49.72 2.10 -45.67
CA THR A 166 49.26 3.44 -45.22
C THR A 166 49.57 3.73 -43.75
N GLY A 167 49.85 2.71 -42.94
CA GLY A 167 50.02 2.86 -41.49
C GLY A 167 48.74 3.18 -40.73
N LEU A 168 47.56 3.06 -41.37
CA LEU A 168 46.26 3.27 -40.72
C LEU A 168 46.00 2.14 -39.70
N ILE A 169 45.81 2.51 -38.45
CA ILE A 169 45.56 1.62 -37.31
C ILE A 169 44.06 1.61 -37.01
N HIS A 170 43.50 0.41 -36.88
CA HIS A 170 42.14 0.17 -36.39
C HIS A 170 42.22 -0.56 -35.04
N ILE A 171 41.55 -0.02 -34.03
CA ILE A 171 41.53 -0.58 -32.67
C ILE A 171 40.39 -1.61 -32.57
N LEU A 172 40.71 -2.78 -32.01
CA LEU A 172 39.73 -3.84 -31.76
C LEU A 172 39.34 -3.93 -30.28
N LYS A 173 40.31 -3.73 -29.37
CA LYS A 173 40.10 -3.78 -27.92
C LYS A 173 41.25 -3.16 -27.13
N ALA A 174 41.06 -3.04 -25.82
CA ALA A 174 42.13 -2.65 -24.90
C ALA A 174 43.24 -3.72 -24.83
N GLY A 175 44.47 -3.26 -24.63
CA GLY A 175 45.67 -4.09 -24.59
C GLY A 175 46.89 -3.39 -25.17
N ASN A 176 47.97 -4.16 -25.36
CA ASN A 176 49.23 -3.65 -25.88
C ASN A 176 49.58 -4.29 -27.23
N ALA A 177 50.10 -3.48 -28.15
CA ALA A 177 50.65 -3.92 -29.42
C ALA A 177 51.93 -3.13 -29.75
N THR A 178 53.01 -3.79 -30.17
CA THR A 178 54.17 -3.06 -30.71
C THR A 178 53.91 -2.78 -32.19
N ILE A 179 53.84 -1.51 -32.56
CA ILE A 179 53.79 -1.09 -33.95
C ILE A 179 55.23 -0.88 -34.45
N LYS A 180 55.55 -1.45 -35.60
CA LYS A 180 56.88 -1.45 -36.21
C LYS A 180 56.82 -0.82 -37.61
N THR A 181 57.85 -0.05 -37.98
CA THR A 181 57.97 0.45 -39.37
C THR A 181 59.36 0.35 -40.00
N THR A 182 59.34 -0.10 -41.25
CA THR A 182 60.40 -0.26 -42.26
C THR A 182 60.47 0.84 -43.33
N LYS A 183 61.37 1.85 -43.33
CA LYS A 183 61.58 2.64 -44.56
C LYS A 183 62.49 1.88 -45.52
N ALA A 184 61.99 1.58 -46.71
CA ALA A 184 62.70 0.82 -47.73
C ALA A 184 63.98 1.52 -48.23
N THR A 185 64.84 0.74 -48.87
CA THR A 185 66.00 1.25 -49.63
C THR A 185 65.53 1.98 -50.91
N ASP A 186 66.31 2.96 -51.37
CA ASP A 186 66.10 3.65 -52.65
C ASP A 186 67.40 3.70 -53.48
N ASN A 187 67.48 4.58 -54.47
CA ASN A 187 68.66 4.73 -55.33
C ASN A 187 69.92 5.26 -54.61
N LYS A 188 69.79 5.94 -53.46
CA LYS A 188 70.89 6.54 -52.70
C LYS A 188 71.10 5.92 -51.32
N TYR A 189 70.05 5.39 -50.69
CA TYR A 189 70.08 4.95 -49.30
C TYR A 189 69.76 3.46 -49.10
N ASN A 190 70.46 2.82 -48.17
CA ASN A 190 70.09 1.53 -47.59
C ASN A 190 68.72 1.61 -46.90
N ALA A 191 68.10 0.47 -46.54
CA ALA A 191 66.90 0.50 -45.70
C ALA A 191 67.21 1.15 -44.33
N SER A 192 66.23 1.79 -43.71
CA SER A 192 66.39 2.36 -42.37
C SER A 192 66.45 1.25 -41.30
N ASN A 193 66.77 1.63 -40.05
CA ASN A 193 66.48 0.78 -38.90
C ASN A 193 64.96 0.51 -38.79
N GLN A 194 64.59 -0.62 -38.17
CA GLN A 194 63.22 -0.89 -37.78
C GLN A 194 62.84 -0.03 -36.57
N ALA A 195 62.06 1.02 -36.81
CA ALA A 195 61.47 1.81 -35.73
C ALA A 195 60.36 0.99 -35.04
N SER A 196 60.18 1.16 -33.73
CA SER A 196 59.15 0.46 -32.93
C SER A 196 58.52 1.41 -31.91
N TYR A 197 57.22 1.26 -31.67
CA TYR A 197 56.44 1.98 -30.65
C TYR A 197 55.50 1.02 -29.94
N ASN A 198 55.48 1.05 -28.60
CA ASN A 198 54.55 0.24 -27.82
C ASN A 198 53.21 0.98 -27.67
N LEU A 199 52.24 0.66 -28.52
CA LEU A 199 50.89 1.21 -28.46
C LEU A 199 50.14 0.54 -27.29
N VAL A 200 49.85 1.34 -26.27
CA VAL A 200 48.99 1.01 -25.13
C VAL A 200 47.60 1.56 -25.41
N ILE A 201 46.60 0.68 -25.43
CA ILE A 201 45.18 1.01 -25.58
C ILE A 201 44.48 0.68 -24.25
N ASN A 202 44.02 1.71 -23.56
CA ASN A 202 43.28 1.59 -22.30
C ASN A 202 41.79 1.33 -22.56
N LYS A 203 41.10 0.69 -21.61
CA LYS A 203 39.64 0.57 -21.65
C LYS A 203 38.98 1.94 -21.47
N ALA A 204 37.87 2.16 -22.17
CA ALA A 204 37.04 3.35 -22.01
C ALA A 204 36.14 3.23 -20.75
N ASN A 205 35.59 4.35 -20.29
CA ASN A 205 34.55 4.32 -19.25
C ASN A 205 33.17 4.08 -19.87
N GLN A 206 32.32 3.30 -19.20
CA GLN A 206 30.94 3.14 -19.63
C GLN A 206 30.14 4.44 -19.42
N THR A 207 29.09 4.62 -20.20
CA THR A 207 28.02 5.59 -19.92
C THR A 207 27.36 5.29 -18.58
N THR A 208 26.90 6.33 -17.88
CA THR A 208 26.28 6.22 -16.55
C THR A 208 25.14 5.21 -16.55
N LEU A 209 25.31 4.12 -15.80
CA LEU A 209 24.30 3.11 -15.57
C LEU A 209 23.25 3.67 -14.60
N SER A 210 21.98 3.46 -14.92
CA SER A 210 20.81 3.88 -14.14
C SER A 210 19.77 2.74 -14.08
N ILE A 211 19.02 2.67 -12.98
CA ILE A 211 17.91 1.72 -12.79
C ILE A 211 16.59 2.48 -12.97
N ASN A 212 15.72 1.97 -13.85
CA ASN A 212 14.36 2.47 -14.03
C ASN A 212 13.40 1.56 -13.24
N GLY A 213 12.94 2.06 -12.09
CA GLY A 213 12.00 1.37 -11.21
C GLY A 213 10.77 2.21 -10.86
N THR A 214 9.76 1.54 -10.31
CA THR A 214 8.54 2.16 -9.76
C THR A 214 8.26 1.65 -8.34
N GLN A 215 7.43 2.37 -7.59
CA GLN A 215 6.91 1.90 -6.31
C GLN A 215 6.05 0.64 -6.49
N LYS A 216 5.91 -0.13 -5.41
CA LYS A 216 5.22 -1.42 -5.39
C LYS A 216 4.28 -1.54 -4.19
N THR A 217 3.41 -2.54 -4.21
CA THR A 217 2.62 -2.98 -3.06
C THR A 217 3.10 -4.34 -2.54
N ALA A 218 2.90 -4.62 -1.24
CA ALA A 218 3.43 -5.81 -0.57
C ALA A 218 2.87 -7.16 -1.06
N THR A 219 1.90 -7.11 -1.98
CA THR A 219 1.22 -8.23 -2.63
C THR A 219 1.55 -8.33 -4.13
N ASP A 220 2.41 -7.47 -4.68
CA ASP A 220 2.81 -7.52 -6.08
C ASP A 220 3.61 -8.81 -6.35
N ALA A 221 3.36 -9.43 -7.50
CA ALA A 221 4.14 -10.59 -7.96
C ALA A 221 5.59 -10.20 -8.30
N ASP A 222 6.48 -11.20 -8.27
CA ASP A 222 7.91 -11.04 -8.57
C ASP A 222 8.16 -10.34 -9.92
N PHE A 223 9.15 -9.46 -9.95
CA PHE A 223 9.41 -8.57 -11.08
C PHE A 223 10.90 -8.26 -11.23
N THR A 224 11.29 -7.73 -12.39
CA THR A 224 12.63 -7.20 -12.65
C THR A 224 12.57 -5.68 -12.91
N PHE A 225 13.67 -4.98 -12.66
CA PHE A 225 13.84 -3.61 -13.16
C PHE A 225 14.55 -3.59 -14.52
N THR A 226 14.39 -2.49 -15.25
CA THR A 226 15.17 -2.23 -16.48
C THR A 226 16.30 -1.25 -16.19
N THR A 227 17.36 -1.30 -16.98
CA THR A 227 18.53 -0.39 -16.85
C THR A 227 18.77 0.41 -18.12
N THR A 228 19.30 1.62 -17.97
CA THR A 228 19.79 2.46 -19.08
C THR A 228 21.26 2.82 -18.87
N GLY A 229 21.98 3.11 -19.95
CA GLY A 229 23.45 3.29 -19.91
C GLY A 229 24.19 1.95 -19.86
N GLY A 230 25.46 1.98 -19.44
CA GLY A 230 26.28 0.77 -19.37
C GLY A 230 26.57 0.15 -20.75
N ASN A 231 27.21 0.90 -21.65
CA ASN A 231 27.46 0.49 -23.05
C ASN A 231 28.27 -0.81 -23.25
N GLY A 232 28.87 -1.38 -22.21
CA GLY A 232 29.62 -2.64 -22.30
C GLY A 232 28.73 -3.86 -22.53
N THR A 233 29.38 -5.01 -22.68
CA THR A 233 28.78 -6.35 -22.86
C THR A 233 28.86 -7.21 -21.60
N GLY A 234 29.60 -6.77 -20.57
CA GLY A 234 29.69 -7.45 -19.28
C GLY A 234 28.34 -7.63 -18.59
N ALA A 235 28.21 -8.69 -17.79
CA ALA A 235 26.99 -8.99 -17.05
C ALA A 235 26.63 -7.89 -16.02
N LEU A 236 25.34 -7.78 -15.70
CA LEU A 236 24.86 -7.03 -14.55
C LEU A 236 24.95 -7.91 -13.29
N SER A 237 25.33 -7.30 -12.18
CA SER A 237 25.24 -7.92 -10.85
C SER A 237 24.32 -7.09 -9.97
N TRP A 238 23.46 -7.72 -9.18
CA TRP A 238 22.37 -7.07 -8.44
C TRP A 238 22.45 -7.32 -6.93
N GLU A 239 22.15 -6.29 -6.13
CA GLU A 239 22.04 -6.41 -4.66
C GLU A 239 20.86 -5.61 -4.09
N SER A 240 20.31 -6.05 -2.96
CA SER A 240 19.28 -5.36 -2.17
C SER A 240 19.86 -5.05 -0.80
N THR A 241 19.81 -3.80 -0.35
CA THR A 241 20.37 -3.39 0.95
C THR A 241 19.61 -3.96 2.15
N ASN A 242 18.36 -4.42 1.97
CA ASN A 242 17.57 -5.08 3.00
C ASN A 242 16.73 -6.23 2.41
N THR A 243 17.28 -7.44 2.49
CA THR A 243 16.63 -8.69 2.06
C THR A 243 15.44 -9.09 2.92
N GLY A 244 15.29 -8.54 4.13
CA GLY A 244 14.10 -8.70 4.97
C GLY A 244 12.90 -7.86 4.51
N ILE A 245 13.06 -7.02 3.49
CA ILE A 245 11.99 -6.24 2.85
C ILE A 245 11.75 -6.78 1.43
N ALA A 246 12.80 -6.90 0.61
CA ALA A 246 12.76 -7.61 -0.66
C ALA A 246 14.11 -8.24 -1.01
N THR A 247 14.08 -9.52 -1.40
CA THR A 247 15.24 -10.24 -1.94
C THR A 247 15.38 -9.95 -3.43
N ILE A 248 16.60 -10.08 -3.95
CA ILE A 248 16.88 -9.98 -5.39
C ILE A 248 17.86 -11.07 -5.81
N ASN A 249 17.62 -11.72 -6.95
CA ASN A 249 18.58 -12.64 -7.55
C ASN A 249 19.75 -11.84 -8.16
N ALA A 250 20.98 -12.18 -7.78
CA ALA A 250 22.18 -11.42 -8.14
C ALA A 250 22.47 -11.38 -9.65
N ASP A 251 22.06 -12.41 -10.41
CA ASP A 251 22.36 -12.55 -11.84
C ASP A 251 21.19 -12.09 -12.72
N THR A 252 19.96 -12.43 -12.34
CA THR A 252 18.75 -12.14 -13.15
C THR A 252 18.06 -10.83 -12.79
N GLY A 253 18.36 -10.25 -11.62
CA GLY A 253 17.68 -9.06 -11.11
C GLY A 253 16.22 -9.30 -10.71
N LEU A 254 15.77 -10.56 -10.60
CA LEU A 254 14.41 -10.91 -10.17
C LEU A 254 14.23 -10.57 -8.68
N ILE A 255 13.30 -9.68 -8.39
CA ILE A 255 12.95 -9.19 -7.06
C ILE A 255 11.73 -9.96 -6.53
N HIS A 256 11.82 -10.44 -5.30
CA HIS A 256 10.72 -11.04 -4.55
C HIS A 256 10.43 -10.23 -3.28
N ILE A 257 9.17 -9.86 -3.06
CA ILE A 257 8.74 -8.99 -1.96
C ILE A 257 8.45 -9.81 -0.70
N ILE A 258 9.19 -9.54 0.38
CA ILE A 258 8.96 -10.13 1.69
C ILE A 258 7.88 -9.35 2.44
N LYS A 259 7.96 -8.01 2.50
CA LYS A 259 6.98 -7.16 3.19
C LYS A 259 7.04 -5.69 2.79
N ALA A 260 6.12 -4.88 3.32
CA ALA A 260 6.15 -3.43 3.17
C ALA A 260 7.38 -2.81 3.86
N GLY A 261 7.88 -1.73 3.28
CA GLY A 261 9.10 -1.05 3.71
C GLY A 261 9.93 -0.52 2.53
N ASN A 262 11.10 0.02 2.84
CA ASN A 262 12.01 0.61 1.84
C ASN A 262 13.32 -0.18 1.79
N THR A 263 13.77 -0.54 0.58
CA THR A 263 15.12 -1.10 0.34
C THR A 263 15.75 -0.44 -0.88
N THR A 264 17.08 -0.28 -0.89
CA THR A 264 17.79 0.18 -2.08
C THR A 264 18.23 -1.03 -2.89
N ILE A 265 17.71 -1.13 -4.11
CA ILE A 265 18.22 -2.04 -5.13
C ILE A 265 19.40 -1.36 -5.82
N LYS A 266 20.48 -2.09 -6.04
CA LYS A 266 21.66 -1.58 -6.73
C LYS A 266 22.13 -2.55 -7.81
N THR A 267 22.85 -2.02 -8.81
CA THR A 267 23.51 -2.84 -9.80
C THR A 267 24.78 -2.21 -10.34
N THR A 268 25.73 -3.04 -10.77
CA THR A 268 26.92 -2.67 -11.54
C THR A 268 27.01 -3.56 -12.78
N LYS A 269 27.53 -3.00 -13.87
CA LYS A 269 27.85 -3.74 -15.09
C LYS A 269 29.33 -4.02 -15.16
N ALA A 270 29.68 -5.30 -15.31
CA ALA A 270 31.07 -5.74 -15.36
C ALA A 270 31.85 -5.12 -16.53
N THR A 271 33.19 -5.13 -16.40
CA THR A 271 34.12 -4.78 -17.47
C THR A 271 34.06 -5.80 -18.61
N ASP A 272 34.35 -5.37 -19.84
CA ASP A 272 34.56 -6.23 -21.01
C ASP A 272 35.86 -5.85 -21.75
N ASP A 273 36.09 -6.34 -22.97
CA ASP A 273 37.32 -6.08 -23.73
C ASP A 273 37.51 -4.58 -24.12
N ILE A 274 36.46 -3.75 -24.07
CA ILE A 274 36.48 -2.33 -24.47
C ILE A 274 36.33 -1.39 -23.26
N TYR A 275 35.50 -1.75 -22.28
CA TYR A 275 35.06 -0.86 -21.22
C TYR A 275 35.43 -1.33 -19.81
N ASN A 276 35.76 -0.38 -18.94
CA ASN A 276 35.86 -0.56 -17.48
C ASN A 276 34.50 -0.94 -16.87
N THR A 277 34.47 -1.40 -15.62
CA THR A 277 33.22 -1.59 -14.86
C THR A 277 32.44 -0.26 -14.78
N SER A 278 31.12 -0.31 -14.82
CA SER A 278 30.27 0.90 -14.68
C SER A 278 30.31 1.49 -13.28
N ASN A 279 29.68 2.65 -13.09
CA ASN A 279 29.25 3.09 -11.76
C ASN A 279 28.28 2.07 -11.13
N GLN A 280 28.18 2.08 -9.80
CA GLN A 280 27.05 1.45 -9.10
C GLN A 280 25.83 2.33 -9.28
N ALA A 281 24.81 1.81 -9.97
CA ALA A 281 23.48 2.40 -10.07
C ALA A 281 22.65 1.99 -8.84
N SER A 282 21.71 2.84 -8.42
CA SER A 282 20.84 2.57 -7.26
C SER A 282 19.42 3.10 -7.46
N TYR A 283 18.45 2.39 -6.90
CA TYR A 283 17.04 2.76 -6.87
C TYR A 283 16.45 2.45 -5.49
N ASN A 284 15.82 3.44 -4.85
CA ASN A 284 15.12 3.25 -3.58
C ASN A 284 13.72 2.66 -3.84
N LEU A 285 13.59 1.35 -3.73
CA LEU A 285 12.33 0.62 -3.85
C LEU A 285 11.51 0.82 -2.58
N VAL A 286 10.41 1.58 -2.73
CA VAL A 286 9.35 1.76 -1.73
C VAL A 286 8.25 0.73 -2.00
N ILE A 287 7.97 -0.11 -0.99
CA ILE A 287 6.89 -1.10 -1.02
C ILE A 287 5.85 -0.70 0.03
N ASN A 288 4.69 -0.28 -0.44
CA ASN A 288 3.57 0.10 0.42
C ASN A 288 2.79 -1.13 0.88
N LYS A 289 2.12 -1.04 2.04
CA LYS A 289 1.14 -2.04 2.47
C LYS A 289 -0.06 -2.06 1.52
N ALA A 290 -0.58 -3.25 1.25
CA ALA A 290 -1.80 -3.45 0.49
C ALA A 290 -3.05 -3.21 1.36
N ASN A 291 -4.19 -2.97 0.74
CA ASN A 291 -5.48 -2.94 1.43
C ASN A 291 -5.99 -4.37 1.62
N GLN A 292 -6.61 -4.65 2.76
CA GLN A 292 -7.30 -5.93 2.98
C GLN A 292 -8.59 -6.03 2.16
N ALA A 293 -9.09 -7.24 1.97
CA ALA A 293 -10.46 -7.50 1.57
C ALA A 293 -11.44 -6.86 2.57
N THR A 294 -12.62 -6.48 2.07
CA THR A 294 -13.67 -5.82 2.86
C THR A 294 -13.99 -6.60 4.13
N LEU A 295 -13.96 -5.91 5.27
CA LEU A 295 -14.43 -6.43 6.54
C LEU A 295 -15.94 -6.20 6.65
N SER A 296 -16.68 -7.18 7.17
CA SER A 296 -18.11 -7.10 7.43
C SER A 296 -18.40 -7.39 8.89
N ILE A 297 -19.15 -6.49 9.52
CA ILE A 297 -19.83 -6.70 10.81
C ILE A 297 -21.34 -6.66 10.54
N GLY A 298 -22.15 -7.32 11.38
CA GLY A 298 -23.61 -7.38 11.19
C GLY A 298 -24.27 -6.01 10.96
N GLY A 299 -25.34 -5.97 10.18
CA GLY A 299 -25.95 -4.72 9.70
C GLY A 299 -26.66 -3.88 10.77
N ASP A 300 -27.14 -2.70 10.36
CA ASP A 300 -27.85 -1.74 11.22
C ASP A 300 -29.06 -2.38 11.92
N ILE A 301 -29.16 -2.20 13.24
CA ILE A 301 -30.16 -2.87 14.08
C ILE A 301 -30.78 -1.93 15.12
N THR A 302 -32.08 -2.13 15.36
CA THR A 302 -32.80 -1.55 16.49
C THR A 302 -32.97 -2.62 17.58
N LYS A 303 -32.66 -2.27 18.84
CA LYS A 303 -32.79 -3.14 20.02
C LYS A 303 -33.49 -2.43 21.18
N LYS A 304 -34.27 -3.18 21.95
CA LYS A 304 -34.89 -2.69 23.18
C LYS A 304 -33.88 -2.75 24.32
N ILE A 305 -33.74 -1.69 25.11
CA ILE A 305 -32.93 -1.70 26.34
C ILE A 305 -33.42 -2.81 27.29
N GLY A 306 -32.51 -3.48 28.00
CA GLY A 306 -32.82 -4.63 28.86
C GLY A 306 -33.03 -5.97 28.15
N HIS A 307 -33.39 -5.97 26.86
CA HIS A 307 -33.78 -7.19 26.10
C HIS A 307 -32.78 -7.59 25.01
N TYR A 308 -31.49 -7.33 25.21
CA TYR A 308 -30.44 -7.71 24.26
C TYR A 308 -29.16 -8.19 24.97
N ASN A 309 -28.70 -9.37 24.55
CA ASN A 309 -27.46 -10.00 25.00
C ASN A 309 -26.82 -10.69 23.79
N GLY A 310 -26.43 -9.89 22.79
CA GLY A 310 -25.86 -10.36 21.54
C GLY A 310 -24.34 -10.24 21.47
N VAL A 311 -23.74 -11.15 20.71
CA VAL A 311 -22.35 -11.07 20.24
C VAL A 311 -22.36 -10.71 18.76
N VAL A 312 -21.53 -9.76 18.36
CA VAL A 312 -21.34 -9.43 16.94
C VAL A 312 -20.41 -10.45 16.30
N ASN A 313 -20.77 -10.92 15.11
CA ASN A 313 -19.88 -11.73 14.29
C ASN A 313 -19.24 -10.83 13.22
N VAL A 314 -17.96 -11.05 12.97
CA VAL A 314 -17.16 -10.32 11.99
C VAL A 314 -16.60 -11.32 10.97
N THR A 315 -16.68 -10.98 9.68
CA THR A 315 -16.24 -11.82 8.56
C THR A 315 -15.51 -10.98 7.52
N GLY A 316 -14.71 -11.62 6.65
CA GLY A 316 -13.86 -10.91 5.68
C GLY A 316 -12.51 -10.52 6.27
N GLY A 317 -11.88 -9.49 5.70
CA GLY A 317 -10.46 -9.20 5.91
C GLY A 317 -9.54 -10.12 5.09
N SER A 318 -8.25 -9.76 5.00
CA SER A 318 -7.21 -10.57 4.35
C SER A 318 -6.21 -11.14 5.34
N THR A 319 -6.14 -10.60 6.55
CA THR A 319 -5.27 -11.11 7.62
C THR A 319 -6.07 -12.02 8.55
N GLY A 320 -5.40 -12.98 9.18
CA GLY A 320 -5.93 -13.66 10.38
C GLY A 320 -5.80 -12.79 11.64
N GLY A 321 -5.89 -11.47 11.49
CA GLY A 321 -5.58 -10.49 12.52
C GLY A 321 -6.57 -10.50 13.68
N THR A 322 -6.13 -10.02 14.84
CA THR A 322 -7.04 -9.83 15.98
C THR A 322 -8.02 -8.70 15.65
N VAL A 323 -9.30 -8.91 15.98
CA VAL A 323 -10.35 -7.90 15.83
C VAL A 323 -10.51 -7.15 17.15
N SER A 324 -10.38 -5.83 17.11
CA SER A 324 -10.77 -4.93 18.20
C SER A 324 -12.16 -4.35 17.94
N TYR A 325 -12.88 -4.04 19.02
CA TYR A 325 -14.22 -3.50 18.98
C TYR A 325 -14.29 -2.16 19.71
N ASP A 326 -15.15 -1.26 19.23
CA ASP A 326 -15.37 0.07 19.82
C ASP A 326 -16.83 0.54 19.61
N SER A 327 -17.27 1.51 20.41
CA SER A 327 -18.59 2.14 20.32
C SER A 327 -18.44 3.66 20.37
N SER A 328 -18.98 4.38 19.39
CA SER A 328 -18.88 5.85 19.37
C SER A 328 -19.51 6.54 20.59
N HIS A 329 -20.43 5.86 21.29
CA HIS A 329 -21.09 6.33 22.49
C HIS A 329 -21.28 5.17 23.49
N GLU A 330 -20.27 4.92 24.33
CA GLU A 330 -20.33 3.93 25.42
C GLU A 330 -21.46 4.19 26.42
N THR A 331 -21.90 5.44 26.57
CA THR A 331 -23.07 5.82 27.38
C THR A 331 -24.39 5.28 26.84
N ILE A 332 -24.45 4.84 25.58
CA ILE A 332 -25.62 4.23 24.94
C ILE A 332 -25.47 2.71 24.90
N ALA A 333 -24.31 2.22 24.43
CA ALA A 333 -23.95 0.80 24.52
C ALA A 333 -22.42 0.61 24.52
N THR A 334 -21.93 -0.31 25.33
CA THR A 334 -20.53 -0.76 25.33
C THR A 334 -20.37 -2.07 24.56
N ILE A 335 -19.15 -2.34 24.08
CA ILE A 335 -18.79 -3.61 23.46
C ILE A 335 -17.45 -4.11 24.02
N ASN A 336 -17.36 -5.40 24.35
CA ASN A 336 -16.13 -5.98 24.90
C ASN A 336 -15.26 -6.66 23.82
N LEU A 337 -14.07 -7.12 24.20
CA LEU A 337 -13.14 -7.82 23.31
C LEU A 337 -13.68 -9.12 22.69
N SER A 338 -14.73 -9.73 23.26
CA SER A 338 -15.39 -10.90 22.69
C SER A 338 -16.58 -10.53 21.78
N GLY A 339 -16.69 -9.26 21.36
CA GLY A 339 -17.79 -8.75 20.53
C GLY A 339 -19.15 -8.70 21.24
N LYS A 340 -19.23 -8.89 22.56
CA LYS A 340 -20.49 -8.84 23.31
C LYS A 340 -20.88 -7.39 23.57
N ILE A 341 -22.08 -7.02 23.15
CA ILE A 341 -22.68 -5.70 23.38
C ILE A 341 -23.46 -5.70 24.71
N THR A 342 -23.33 -4.61 25.47
CA THR A 342 -24.17 -4.30 26.63
C THR A 342 -24.87 -2.97 26.41
N LEU A 343 -26.20 -2.94 26.51
CA LEU A 343 -26.98 -1.71 26.35
C LEU A 343 -27.00 -0.93 27.67
N VAL A 344 -26.78 0.38 27.61
CA VAL A 344 -26.64 1.27 28.78
C VAL A 344 -27.79 2.28 28.85
N ALA A 345 -28.11 2.94 27.73
CA ALA A 345 -29.19 3.94 27.65
C ALA A 345 -29.85 3.93 26.26
N THR A 346 -31.00 4.60 26.13
CA THR A 346 -31.63 4.84 24.82
C THR A 346 -30.85 5.85 24.00
N GLY A 347 -30.77 5.65 22.68
CA GLY A 347 -30.08 6.55 21.76
C GLY A 347 -29.61 5.84 20.51
N VAL A 348 -28.67 6.45 19.79
CA VAL A 348 -28.02 5.86 18.61
C VAL A 348 -26.51 5.87 18.82
N THR A 349 -25.86 4.71 18.69
CA THR A 349 -24.41 4.58 18.66
C THR A 349 -23.96 3.85 17.39
N ARG A 350 -22.70 4.00 17.01
CA ARG A 350 -22.07 3.22 15.93
C ARG A 350 -21.08 2.26 16.57
N ILE A 351 -21.26 0.97 16.30
CA ILE A 351 -20.35 -0.09 16.74
C ILE A 351 -19.35 -0.35 15.63
N TYR A 352 -18.06 -0.35 15.97
CA TYR A 352 -16.95 -0.61 15.05
C TYR A 352 -16.31 -1.96 15.34
N ALA A 353 -15.81 -2.59 14.29
CA ALA A 353 -14.81 -3.65 14.37
C ALA A 353 -13.64 -3.28 13.47
N THR A 354 -12.42 -3.32 14.02
CA THR A 354 -11.18 -3.10 13.29
C THR A 354 -10.37 -4.39 13.32
N MET A 355 -10.08 -4.94 12.14
CA MET A 355 -9.14 -6.05 12.00
C MET A 355 -7.76 -5.48 11.72
N GLN A 356 -6.82 -5.76 12.64
CA GLN A 356 -5.45 -5.28 12.52
C GLN A 356 -4.77 -5.87 11.27
N GLY A 357 -4.05 -5.02 10.54
CA GLY A 357 -3.16 -5.41 9.46
C GLY A 357 -1.88 -6.07 9.97
N ASP A 358 -1.04 -6.51 9.05
CA ASP A 358 0.23 -7.20 9.32
C ASP A 358 1.40 -6.50 8.59
N ASP A 359 2.53 -7.18 8.44
CA ASP A 359 3.69 -6.65 7.69
C ASP A 359 3.41 -6.39 6.19
N LYS A 360 2.29 -6.88 5.63
CA LYS A 360 1.87 -6.68 4.23
C LYS A 360 0.62 -5.83 4.08
N PHE A 361 -0.30 -5.84 5.04
CA PHE A 361 -1.62 -5.22 4.92
C PHE A 361 -1.84 -4.06 5.90
N ASN A 362 -2.62 -3.07 5.46
CA ASN A 362 -3.19 -2.01 6.30
C ASN A 362 -4.30 -2.55 7.21
N ASP A 363 -4.63 -1.83 8.29
CA ASP A 363 -5.82 -2.12 9.09
C ASP A 363 -7.09 -1.95 8.25
N VAL A 364 -8.14 -2.71 8.55
CA VAL A 364 -9.45 -2.59 7.91
C VAL A 364 -10.55 -2.47 8.95
N ILE A 365 -11.50 -1.56 8.73
CA ILE A 365 -12.56 -1.22 9.67
C ILE A 365 -13.94 -1.43 9.03
N ALA A 366 -14.87 -1.97 9.81
CA ALA A 366 -16.28 -2.09 9.49
C ALA A 366 -17.13 -1.52 10.64
N SER A 367 -18.36 -1.08 10.36
CA SER A 367 -19.24 -0.58 11.41
C SER A 367 -20.72 -0.65 11.04
N PHE A 368 -21.59 -0.65 12.04
CA PHE A 368 -23.04 -0.57 11.89
C PHE A 368 -23.66 0.37 12.93
N VAL A 369 -24.87 0.83 12.66
CA VAL A 369 -25.67 1.69 13.54
C VAL A 369 -26.53 0.83 14.47
N LEU A 370 -26.35 1.03 15.77
CA LEU A 370 -27.18 0.45 16.82
C LEU A 370 -28.13 1.52 17.37
N THR A 371 -29.43 1.35 17.13
CA THR A 371 -30.48 2.18 17.74
C THR A 371 -31.03 1.46 18.97
N VAL A 372 -30.88 2.08 20.14
CA VAL A 372 -31.41 1.58 21.41
C VAL A 372 -32.69 2.33 21.76
N ILE A 373 -33.80 1.61 21.89
CA ILE A 373 -35.13 2.16 22.22
C ILE A 373 -35.63 1.64 23.57
N ASP A 374 -36.48 2.41 24.22
CA ASP A 374 -37.28 1.97 25.36
C ASP A 374 -38.78 2.13 25.03
N PRO A 375 -39.43 1.08 24.48
CA PRO A 375 -40.83 1.18 24.05
C PRO A 375 -41.77 1.34 25.24
N ILE A 376 -42.75 2.22 25.07
CA ILE A 376 -43.80 2.45 26.06
C ILE A 376 -44.98 1.53 25.79
N LYS A 377 -45.42 0.81 26.82
CA LYS A 377 -46.70 0.09 26.88
C LYS A 377 -47.65 0.80 27.84
N ILE A 378 -48.95 0.72 27.57
CA ILE A 378 -49.99 1.30 28.42
C ILE A 378 -50.87 0.17 28.94
N TYR A 379 -51.14 0.18 30.24
CA TYR A 379 -52.14 -0.66 30.89
C TYR A 379 -53.16 0.23 31.58
N ALA A 380 -54.28 -0.33 31.99
CA ALA A 380 -55.29 0.38 32.77
C ALA A 380 -55.77 -0.47 33.95
N SER A 381 -56.44 0.15 34.92
CA SER A 381 -57.06 -0.54 36.04
C SER A 381 -58.27 0.21 36.59
N HIS A 382 -59.30 -0.53 37.00
CA HIS A 382 -60.41 -0.06 37.83
C HIS A 382 -60.85 -1.18 38.79
N GLY A 383 -61.43 -0.84 39.94
CA GLY A 383 -62.03 -1.80 40.87
C GLY A 383 -63.51 -1.50 41.09
N ASP A 384 -64.25 -2.46 41.65
CA ASP A 384 -65.61 -2.23 42.17
C ASP A 384 -66.55 -1.66 41.09
N PHE A 385 -66.44 -2.25 39.91
CA PHE A 385 -67.16 -1.83 38.72
C PHE A 385 -68.64 -2.21 38.75
N ARG A 386 -69.07 -3.08 39.67
CA ARG A 386 -70.47 -3.51 39.81
C ARG A 386 -71.46 -2.35 39.95
N GLY A 387 -72.74 -2.61 39.64
CA GLY A 387 -73.83 -1.68 39.88
C GLY A 387 -74.99 -1.80 38.89
N GLY A 388 -76.22 -1.65 39.40
CA GLY A 388 -77.44 -1.62 38.60
C GLY A 388 -77.54 -0.44 37.62
N ASP A 389 -78.71 -0.25 37.00
CA ASP A 389 -78.89 0.71 35.89
C ASP A 389 -78.63 2.18 36.30
N SER A 390 -78.74 2.53 37.59
CA SER A 390 -78.38 3.86 38.12
C SER A 390 -76.88 4.16 38.06
N MET A 391 -76.02 3.14 38.16
CA MET A 391 -74.56 3.27 38.06
C MET A 391 -74.04 3.10 36.63
N ARG A 392 -74.86 2.59 35.71
CA ARG A 392 -74.50 2.36 34.30
C ARG A 392 -73.86 3.58 33.62
N PRO A 393 -74.33 4.84 33.79
CA PRO A 393 -73.68 6.00 33.19
C PRO A 393 -72.23 6.20 33.65
N THR A 394 -71.95 6.00 34.94
CA THR A 394 -70.60 6.07 35.53
C THR A 394 -69.69 4.99 34.95
N ARG A 395 -70.19 3.74 34.93
CA ARG A 395 -69.47 2.57 34.38
C ARG A 395 -69.12 2.77 32.90
N THR A 396 -70.07 3.29 32.12
CA THR A 396 -69.88 3.62 30.70
C THR A 396 -68.85 4.73 30.49
N ALA A 397 -68.88 5.79 31.30
CA ALA A 397 -67.90 6.88 31.20
C ALA A 397 -66.46 6.39 31.44
N ILE A 398 -66.26 5.57 32.49
CA ILE A 398 -64.96 4.99 32.83
C ILE A 398 -64.48 4.01 31.76
N ALA A 399 -65.34 3.09 31.32
CA ALA A 399 -64.96 2.13 30.26
C ALA A 399 -64.62 2.83 28.94
N ASN A 400 -65.37 3.87 28.56
CA ASN A 400 -65.08 4.65 27.36
C ASN A 400 -63.77 5.45 27.49
N MET A 401 -63.51 6.08 28.64
CA MET A 401 -62.25 6.74 28.92
C MET A 401 -61.06 5.79 28.78
N ILE A 402 -61.10 4.61 29.44
CA ILE A 402 -60.02 3.62 29.36
C ILE A 402 -59.78 3.14 27.92
N LYS A 403 -60.84 2.94 27.13
CA LYS A 403 -60.71 2.55 25.72
C LYS A 403 -59.92 3.56 24.89
N THR A 404 -60.00 4.87 25.20
CA THR A 404 -59.20 5.90 24.49
C THR A 404 -57.70 5.76 24.72
N TRP A 405 -57.27 5.15 25.83
CA TRP A 405 -55.85 4.94 26.14
C TRP A 405 -55.22 3.77 25.38
N ASN A 406 -56.04 2.99 24.65
CA ASN A 406 -55.67 1.76 23.94
C ASN A 406 -54.73 0.82 24.74
N PRO A 407 -55.12 0.38 25.94
CA PRO A 407 -54.23 -0.40 26.80
C PRO A 407 -54.01 -1.83 26.31
N GLU A 408 -52.83 -2.37 26.62
CA GLU A 408 -52.43 -3.76 26.40
C GLU A 408 -53.26 -4.73 27.24
N ARG A 409 -53.46 -4.38 28.53
CA ARG A 409 -54.41 -5.03 29.45
C ARG A 409 -55.14 -4.03 30.34
N VAL A 410 -56.31 -4.44 30.84
CA VAL A 410 -57.07 -3.75 31.88
C VAL A 410 -57.21 -4.66 33.11
N LEU A 411 -56.63 -4.26 34.23
CA LEU A 411 -56.73 -4.93 35.53
C LEU A 411 -58.03 -4.53 36.24
N PHE A 412 -58.94 -5.49 36.41
CA PHE A 412 -60.14 -5.27 37.21
C PHE A 412 -59.87 -5.71 38.65
N CYS A 413 -59.90 -4.80 39.63
CA CYS A 413 -59.48 -5.07 41.01
C CYS A 413 -60.52 -5.79 41.89
N GLY A 414 -61.39 -6.63 41.31
CA GLY A 414 -62.45 -7.35 41.99
C GLY A 414 -63.74 -6.56 42.15
N ASP A 415 -64.81 -7.26 42.54
CA ASP A 415 -66.19 -6.75 42.58
C ASP A 415 -66.60 -6.14 41.22
N ASN A 416 -66.35 -6.94 40.19
CA ASN A 416 -66.52 -6.66 38.77
C ASN A 416 -68.00 -6.58 38.39
N TYR A 417 -68.82 -7.44 39.00
CA TYR A 417 -70.27 -7.50 38.82
C TYR A 417 -70.98 -7.87 40.12
N ASP A 418 -72.29 -7.57 40.19
CA ASP A 418 -73.17 -8.06 41.25
C ASP A 418 -74.23 -9.01 40.67
N VAL A 419 -74.43 -10.16 41.31
CA VAL A 419 -75.40 -11.18 40.88
C VAL A 419 -76.84 -10.91 41.36
N GLY A 420 -77.04 -9.98 42.31
CA GLY A 420 -78.34 -9.66 42.93
C GLY A 420 -78.97 -8.35 42.48
N HIS A 421 -78.26 -7.50 41.71
CA HIS A 421 -78.78 -6.21 41.25
C HIS A 421 -79.91 -6.32 40.20
N TYR A 422 -79.88 -7.33 39.33
CA TYR A 422 -80.90 -7.56 38.32
C TYR A 422 -81.66 -8.85 38.65
N ARG A 423 -82.75 -8.71 39.43
CA ARG A 423 -83.48 -9.85 40.03
C ARG A 423 -84.16 -10.77 39.00
N ASP A 424 -84.39 -10.26 37.80
CA ASP A 424 -85.03 -10.98 36.69
C ASP A 424 -84.02 -11.66 35.75
N LEU A 425 -82.71 -11.53 36.02
CA LEU A 425 -81.62 -12.11 35.23
C LEU A 425 -80.94 -13.25 35.98
N THR A 426 -80.41 -14.23 35.26
CA THR A 426 -79.48 -15.21 35.85
C THR A 426 -78.19 -14.51 36.31
N PRO A 427 -77.41 -15.11 37.23
CA PRO A 427 -76.12 -14.56 37.65
C PRO A 427 -75.16 -14.26 36.49
N PHE A 428 -75.19 -15.08 35.42
CA PHE A 428 -74.39 -14.86 34.21
C PHE A 428 -74.89 -13.66 33.39
N GLU A 429 -76.19 -13.56 33.13
CA GLU A 429 -76.77 -12.40 32.42
C GLU A 429 -76.61 -11.10 33.22
N SER A 430 -76.67 -11.15 34.55
CA SER A 430 -76.38 -10.01 35.43
C SER A 430 -74.91 -9.57 35.30
N ALA A 431 -73.97 -10.51 35.28
CA ALA A 431 -72.56 -10.24 35.01
C ALA A 431 -72.34 -9.64 33.60
N ASP A 432 -73.02 -10.20 32.59
CA ASP A 432 -72.88 -9.78 31.20
C ASP A 432 -73.46 -8.39 30.92
N LYS A 433 -74.62 -8.06 31.50
CA LYS A 433 -75.21 -6.69 31.48
C LYS A 433 -74.32 -5.66 32.18
N GLN A 434 -73.46 -6.07 33.11
CA GLN A 434 -72.54 -5.16 33.81
C GLN A 434 -71.19 -5.02 33.10
N VAL A 435 -70.55 -6.14 32.78
CA VAL A 435 -69.20 -6.19 32.23
C VAL A 435 -69.23 -6.34 30.71
N GLY A 436 -69.95 -7.34 30.18
CA GLY A 436 -69.98 -7.69 28.76
C GLY A 436 -70.43 -6.53 27.87
N GLU A 437 -71.47 -5.81 28.26
CA GLU A 437 -71.94 -4.59 27.58
C GLU A 437 -70.79 -3.63 27.23
N LEU A 438 -69.84 -3.47 28.15
CA LEU A 438 -68.77 -2.49 28.05
C LEU A 438 -67.42 -3.10 27.68
N TRP A 439 -67.21 -4.40 27.86
CA TRP A 439 -65.89 -5.06 27.77
C TRP A 439 -65.83 -6.33 26.91
N HIS A 440 -66.93 -6.79 26.29
CA HIS A 440 -66.91 -7.95 25.38
C HIS A 440 -65.77 -7.89 24.35
N ASN A 441 -65.57 -6.72 23.73
CA ASN A 441 -64.53 -6.48 22.73
C ASN A 441 -63.08 -6.47 23.26
N LYS A 442 -62.88 -6.76 24.55
CA LYS A 442 -61.60 -6.96 25.24
C LYS A 442 -61.49 -8.32 25.92
N MET A 443 -62.50 -9.19 25.83
CA MET A 443 -62.53 -10.52 26.45
C MET A 443 -62.42 -11.63 25.41
N LEU A 444 -61.69 -12.70 25.75
CA LEU A 444 -61.50 -13.90 24.93
C LEU A 444 -61.22 -15.14 25.82
N PRO A 445 -61.98 -16.24 25.73
CA PRO A 445 -63.26 -16.32 25.06
C PRO A 445 -64.26 -15.37 25.74
N TYR A 446 -65.05 -14.67 24.95
CA TYR A 446 -66.27 -14.05 25.43
C TYR A 446 -67.43 -15.05 25.22
N LYS A 447 -68.40 -15.07 26.14
CA LYS A 447 -69.50 -16.06 26.15
C LYS A 447 -70.89 -15.42 26.30
N GLY A 448 -70.96 -14.09 26.28
CA GLY A 448 -72.18 -13.33 26.51
C GLY A 448 -72.88 -12.90 25.21
N ILE A 449 -73.88 -12.01 25.34
CA ILE A 449 -74.80 -11.68 24.24
C ILE A 449 -74.35 -10.49 23.38
N TYR A 450 -73.31 -9.75 23.78
CA TYR A 450 -72.90 -8.51 23.12
C TYR A 450 -72.00 -8.70 21.87
N GLY A 451 -71.82 -9.94 21.42
CA GLY A 451 -71.08 -10.30 20.21
C GLY A 451 -69.59 -10.56 20.43
N ASP A 452 -69.02 -11.40 19.57
CA ASP A 452 -67.61 -11.79 19.65
C ASP A 452 -66.65 -10.64 19.30
N SER A 453 -65.48 -10.69 19.92
CA SER A 453 -64.38 -9.76 19.70
C SER A 453 -63.46 -10.25 18.57
N SER A 454 -62.89 -9.32 17.80
CA SER A 454 -61.85 -9.63 16.80
C SER A 454 -60.43 -9.68 17.39
N ILE A 455 -60.30 -9.88 18.71
CA ILE A 455 -59.01 -9.93 19.40
C ILE A 455 -58.45 -11.35 19.40
N ASP A 456 -57.13 -11.43 19.38
CA ASP A 456 -56.32 -12.65 19.37
C ASP A 456 -55.98 -13.18 20.79
N MET A 457 -56.10 -12.33 21.80
CA MET A 457 -55.83 -12.64 23.21
C MET A 457 -56.77 -11.88 24.14
N ASN A 458 -57.06 -12.45 25.32
CA ASN A 458 -57.85 -11.72 26.33
C ASN A 458 -57.08 -10.48 26.81
N ARG A 459 -57.77 -9.32 26.87
CA ARG A 459 -57.19 -8.06 27.33
C ARG A 459 -57.62 -7.67 28.74
N VAL A 460 -58.42 -8.48 29.43
CA VAL A 460 -58.79 -8.29 30.83
C VAL A 460 -57.88 -9.12 31.74
N LEU A 461 -57.47 -8.52 32.86
CA LEU A 461 -56.80 -9.13 33.99
C LEU A 461 -57.79 -9.08 35.17
N PRO A 462 -58.71 -10.04 35.32
CA PRO A 462 -59.67 -9.99 36.40
C PRO A 462 -59.00 -10.41 37.72
N VAL A 463 -59.37 -9.72 38.78
CA VAL A 463 -59.19 -10.15 40.18
C VAL A 463 -60.57 -10.55 40.72
N ILE A 464 -60.62 -11.50 41.64
CA ILE A 464 -61.85 -11.90 42.32
C ILE A 464 -62.06 -11.08 43.61
N GLY A 465 -63.22 -10.43 43.72
CA GLY A 465 -63.71 -9.76 44.93
C GLY A 465 -64.74 -10.60 45.70
N ASN A 466 -65.35 -9.99 46.73
CA ASN A 466 -66.30 -10.70 47.58
C ASN A 466 -67.71 -10.74 46.98
N HIS A 467 -68.09 -9.81 46.09
CA HIS A 467 -69.39 -9.85 45.41
C HIS A 467 -69.49 -10.98 44.37
N GLU A 468 -68.36 -11.43 43.81
CA GLU A 468 -68.32 -12.64 42.97
C GLU A 468 -68.70 -13.93 43.72
N LEU A 469 -68.70 -13.94 45.06
CA LEU A 469 -69.02 -15.12 45.87
C LEU A 469 -70.48 -15.21 46.33
N TYR A 470 -71.24 -14.11 46.32
CA TYR A 470 -72.62 -14.09 46.84
C TYR A 470 -73.63 -14.89 45.99
N GLY A 471 -73.24 -15.39 44.81
CA GLY A 471 -74.06 -16.23 43.94
C GLY A 471 -74.20 -17.70 44.36
N GLY A 472 -74.13 -18.00 45.65
CA GLY A 472 -74.30 -19.37 46.17
C GLY A 472 -73.04 -20.25 46.15
N GLY A 473 -71.84 -19.67 46.15
CA GLY A 473 -70.58 -20.42 46.28
C GLY A 473 -70.06 -21.10 45.01
N ASN A 474 -70.73 -20.95 43.86
CA ASN A 474 -70.24 -21.41 42.57
C ASN A 474 -69.02 -20.58 42.12
N ASN A 475 -67.82 -21.02 42.52
CA ASN A 475 -66.53 -20.56 41.99
C ASN A 475 -66.48 -20.59 40.45
N ASP A 476 -67.33 -21.44 39.84
CA ASP A 476 -67.49 -21.59 38.40
C ASP A 476 -67.95 -20.31 37.70
N LEU A 477 -68.75 -19.42 38.30
CA LEU A 477 -69.25 -18.24 37.57
C LEU A 477 -68.12 -17.29 37.18
N TYR A 478 -67.23 -16.97 38.11
CA TYR A 478 -66.06 -16.12 37.84
C TYR A 478 -65.16 -16.75 36.77
N ALA A 479 -64.84 -18.03 36.93
CA ALA A 479 -63.98 -18.76 36.02
C ALA A 479 -64.57 -18.85 34.61
N ASN A 480 -65.85 -19.25 34.51
CA ASN A 480 -66.58 -19.42 33.27
C ASN A 480 -66.83 -18.08 32.56
N TYR A 481 -67.28 -17.04 33.28
CA TYR A 481 -67.62 -15.74 32.69
C TYR A 481 -66.40 -15.02 32.13
N PHE A 482 -65.32 -14.91 32.93
CA PHE A 482 -64.10 -14.30 32.44
C PHE A 482 -63.30 -15.21 31.49
N GLY A 483 -63.58 -16.51 31.48
CA GLY A 483 -62.86 -17.52 30.68
C GLY A 483 -61.50 -17.89 31.23
N VAL A 484 -61.19 -17.52 32.49
CA VAL A 484 -59.88 -17.75 33.13
C VAL A 484 -59.59 -19.23 33.43
N ASP A 485 -60.49 -20.15 33.07
CA ASP A 485 -60.23 -21.58 32.98
C ASP A 485 -59.49 -22.00 31.69
N GLN A 486 -59.51 -21.16 30.64
CA GLN A 486 -58.93 -21.49 29.32
C GLN A 486 -57.48 -20.99 29.16
N VAL A 487 -56.54 -21.70 29.78
CA VAL A 487 -55.10 -21.34 29.87
C VAL A 487 -54.48 -20.84 28.55
N ASP A 488 -54.78 -21.49 27.42
CA ASP A 488 -54.18 -21.18 26.11
C ASP A 488 -54.51 -19.78 25.56
N LYS A 489 -55.58 -19.13 26.03
CA LYS A 489 -56.08 -17.84 25.48
C LYS A 489 -55.67 -16.59 26.25
N PHE A 490 -54.97 -16.77 27.38
CA PHE A 490 -54.63 -15.66 28.30
C PHE A 490 -53.14 -15.36 28.34
N LEU A 491 -52.27 -16.35 28.09
CA LEU A 491 -50.83 -16.28 28.37
C LEU A 491 -50.50 -16.06 29.87
N TYR A 492 -51.41 -16.47 30.77
CA TYR A 492 -51.22 -16.39 32.22
C TYR A 492 -50.90 -17.77 32.78
N ASN A 493 -49.88 -17.87 33.62
CA ASN A 493 -49.57 -19.11 34.33
C ASN A 493 -50.39 -19.13 35.63
N GLN A 494 -51.13 -20.20 35.89
CA GLN A 494 -52.14 -20.25 36.96
C GLN A 494 -51.74 -21.18 38.09
N MET A 495 -52.19 -20.88 39.30
CA MET A 495 -52.02 -21.78 40.44
C MET A 495 -52.98 -22.98 40.32
N PRO A 496 -52.47 -24.23 40.29
CA PRO A 496 -53.31 -25.42 40.23
C PRO A 496 -54.31 -25.48 41.41
N GLY A 497 -55.56 -25.82 41.13
CA GLY A 497 -56.62 -25.93 42.14
C GLY A 497 -57.31 -24.62 42.53
N TYR A 498 -56.92 -23.47 41.97
CA TYR A 498 -57.51 -22.16 42.30
C TYR A 498 -58.49 -21.61 41.23
N GLY A 499 -58.71 -22.32 40.11
CA GLY A 499 -59.75 -21.99 39.12
C GLY A 499 -59.58 -20.60 38.50
N GLY A 500 -58.38 -20.26 38.02
CA GLY A 500 -58.08 -18.98 37.37
C GLY A 500 -58.10 -17.74 38.29
N ARG A 501 -58.34 -17.88 39.60
CA ARG A 501 -58.34 -16.77 40.56
C ARG A 501 -56.95 -16.32 41.01
N VAL A 502 -55.96 -17.17 40.82
CA VAL A 502 -54.58 -16.95 41.26
C VAL A 502 -53.65 -17.27 40.10
N TYR A 503 -52.91 -16.27 39.62
CA TYR A 503 -52.09 -16.39 38.42
C TYR A 503 -50.99 -15.33 38.35
N GLU A 504 -50.04 -15.54 37.44
CA GLU A 504 -49.03 -14.56 37.06
C GLU A 504 -49.11 -14.26 35.55
N TYR A 505 -48.79 -13.03 35.16
CA TYR A 505 -48.68 -12.60 33.76
C TYR A 505 -47.46 -11.71 33.57
N LYS A 506 -46.49 -12.16 32.78
CA LYS A 506 -45.31 -11.37 32.41
C LYS A 506 -45.45 -10.84 30.98
N ASP A 507 -45.23 -9.53 30.82
CA ASP A 507 -45.17 -8.85 29.53
C ASP A 507 -43.92 -7.95 29.47
N GLU A 508 -42.83 -8.50 28.93
CA GLU A 508 -41.50 -7.86 28.82
C GLU A 508 -41.01 -7.21 30.13
N ASN A 509 -41.32 -5.92 30.32
CA ASN A 509 -40.87 -5.07 31.41
C ASN A 509 -41.73 -5.17 32.67
N ILE A 510 -42.92 -5.77 32.60
CA ILE A 510 -43.87 -5.85 33.73
C ILE A 510 -44.26 -7.30 34.04
N HIS A 511 -44.43 -7.60 35.33
CA HIS A 511 -44.95 -8.87 35.81
C HIS A 511 -46.06 -8.62 36.83
N TRP A 512 -47.26 -9.08 36.48
CA TRP A 512 -48.47 -9.02 37.30
C TRP A 512 -48.63 -10.33 38.08
N PHE A 513 -48.99 -10.23 39.35
CA PHE A 513 -49.23 -11.36 40.24
C PHE A 513 -50.60 -11.16 40.91
N VAL A 514 -51.58 -11.99 40.56
CA VAL A 514 -52.98 -11.87 41.00
C VAL A 514 -53.33 -12.95 42.02
N LEU A 515 -54.01 -12.57 43.10
CA LEU A 515 -54.28 -13.41 44.27
C LEU A 515 -55.77 -13.34 44.71
N ASP A 516 -56.28 -14.44 45.27
CA ASP A 516 -57.64 -14.54 45.83
C ASP A 516 -57.64 -14.16 47.31
N SER A 517 -57.98 -12.90 47.59
CA SER A 517 -58.07 -12.36 48.95
C SER A 517 -59.26 -12.84 49.79
N ASN A 518 -60.21 -13.59 49.20
CA ASN A 518 -61.48 -13.93 49.86
C ASN A 518 -61.40 -15.17 50.76
N ARG A 519 -60.38 -16.02 50.57
CA ARG A 519 -60.25 -17.30 51.30
C ARG A 519 -59.76 -17.10 52.74
N HIS A 520 -60.23 -17.91 53.68
CA HIS A 520 -59.83 -17.79 55.10
C HIS A 520 -58.36 -18.16 55.35
N ASP A 521 -57.73 -18.96 54.48
CA ASP A 521 -56.30 -19.27 54.54
C ASP A 521 -55.39 -18.13 54.05
N PHE A 522 -55.96 -17.09 53.41
CA PHE A 522 -55.23 -15.96 52.85
C PHE A 522 -54.61 -14.99 53.88
N THR A 523 -54.78 -15.25 55.18
CA THR A 523 -54.13 -14.48 56.26
C THR A 523 -53.23 -15.36 57.13
N THR A 524 -52.86 -16.54 56.65
CA THR A 524 -52.03 -17.50 57.39
C THR A 524 -50.57 -17.44 56.93
N ILE A 525 -49.63 -17.68 57.86
CA ILE A 525 -48.18 -17.65 57.58
C ILE A 525 -47.74 -18.71 56.54
N ASN A 526 -48.54 -19.78 56.39
CA ASN A 526 -48.32 -20.87 55.42
C ASN A 526 -49.36 -20.88 54.28
N ASN A 527 -49.94 -19.72 53.94
CA ASN A 527 -50.90 -19.55 52.84
C ASN A 527 -50.36 -20.20 51.54
N PRO A 528 -51.06 -21.21 50.95
CA PRO A 528 -50.59 -21.88 49.74
C PRO A 528 -50.37 -20.95 48.55
N GLN A 529 -51.15 -19.86 48.43
CA GLN A 529 -50.97 -18.86 47.38
C GLN A 529 -49.61 -18.16 47.50
N MET A 530 -49.19 -17.86 48.74
CA MET A 530 -47.89 -17.22 48.99
C MET A 530 -46.71 -18.16 48.76
N ASN A 531 -46.86 -19.44 49.11
CA ASN A 531 -45.87 -20.47 48.80
C ASN A 531 -45.65 -20.63 47.28
N TRP A 532 -46.70 -20.41 46.47
CA TRP A 532 -46.62 -20.47 45.02
C TRP A 532 -46.11 -19.16 44.39
N ILE A 533 -46.59 -18.00 44.83
CA ILE A 533 -46.28 -16.70 44.20
C ILE A 533 -44.93 -16.13 44.64
N LYS A 534 -44.50 -16.31 45.89
CA LYS A 534 -43.26 -15.69 46.42
C LYS A 534 -42.02 -16.11 45.63
N PRO A 535 -41.77 -17.40 45.32
CA PRO A 535 -40.64 -17.80 44.49
C PRO A 535 -40.65 -17.15 43.10
N LYS A 536 -41.85 -16.91 42.54
CA LYS A 536 -42.04 -16.31 41.21
C LYS A 536 -41.75 -14.81 41.19
N ILE A 537 -42.24 -14.08 42.20
CA ILE A 537 -41.91 -12.67 42.41
C ILE A 537 -40.39 -12.51 42.55
N MET A 538 -39.75 -13.35 43.37
CA MET A 538 -38.30 -13.32 43.59
C MET A 538 -37.50 -13.67 42.32
N ALA A 539 -37.93 -14.68 41.56
CA ALA A 539 -37.27 -15.11 40.33
C ALA A 539 -37.50 -14.17 39.13
N SER A 540 -38.45 -13.24 39.22
CA SER A 540 -38.78 -12.39 38.09
C SER A 540 -37.72 -11.32 37.80
N ASP A 541 -37.32 -11.31 36.53
CA ASP A 541 -36.41 -10.40 35.83
C ASP A 541 -37.12 -9.18 35.18
N ALA A 542 -38.45 -9.05 35.35
CA ALA A 542 -39.19 -7.89 34.85
C ALA A 542 -38.82 -6.64 35.65
N SER A 543 -38.65 -5.50 34.97
CA SER A 543 -38.37 -4.20 35.59
C SER A 543 -39.41 -3.79 36.63
N TRP A 544 -40.67 -4.16 36.44
CA TRP A 544 -41.79 -3.74 37.28
C TRP A 544 -42.60 -4.93 37.77
N LYS A 545 -42.75 -5.05 39.09
CA LYS A 545 -43.50 -6.14 39.73
C LYS A 545 -44.76 -5.56 40.37
N ILE A 546 -45.93 -6.00 39.92
CA ILE A 546 -47.23 -5.53 40.44
C ILE A 546 -48.00 -6.71 41.03
N VAL A 547 -48.42 -6.58 42.28
CA VAL A 547 -49.31 -7.53 42.95
C VAL A 547 -50.73 -6.95 42.97
N SER A 548 -51.75 -7.77 42.73
CA SER A 548 -53.14 -7.35 42.86
C SER A 548 -54.03 -8.39 43.52
N PHE A 549 -54.91 -7.91 44.39
CA PHE A 549 -55.94 -8.68 45.09
C PHE A 549 -57.04 -7.72 45.56
N HIS A 550 -58.25 -8.19 45.81
CA HIS A 550 -59.37 -7.28 46.05
C HIS A 550 -59.27 -6.50 47.37
N HIS A 551 -59.09 -7.18 48.51
CA HIS A 551 -59.10 -6.55 49.84
C HIS A 551 -57.77 -5.86 50.18
N PRO A 552 -57.70 -4.52 50.31
CA PRO A 552 -56.44 -3.82 50.58
C PRO A 552 -55.87 -4.16 51.96
N PRO A 553 -54.53 -4.29 52.10
CA PRO A 553 -53.87 -4.47 53.40
C PRO A 553 -53.89 -3.20 54.25
N TYR A 554 -54.03 -2.03 53.61
CA TYR A 554 -53.99 -0.70 54.21
C TYR A 554 -55.04 0.19 53.56
N SER A 555 -55.86 0.92 54.32
CA SER A 555 -56.79 1.89 53.73
C SER A 555 -57.29 2.94 54.72
N LEU A 556 -57.53 4.16 54.24
CA LEU A 556 -58.08 5.27 55.03
C LEU A 556 -59.56 5.09 55.44
N ARG A 557 -60.25 4.04 55.01
CA ARG A 557 -61.61 3.74 55.53
C ARG A 557 -61.55 2.99 56.86
N ARG A 558 -60.63 2.01 56.96
CA ARG A 558 -60.50 1.10 58.12
C ARG A 558 -59.32 1.44 59.03
N GLY A 559 -58.39 2.26 58.55
CA GLY A 559 -57.18 2.63 59.26
C GLY A 559 -56.12 1.53 59.21
N ASP A 560 -55.25 1.51 60.20
CA ASP A 560 -54.18 0.49 60.35
C ASP A 560 -54.68 -0.88 60.83
N VAL A 561 -56.00 -1.07 60.94
CA VAL A 561 -56.61 -2.39 61.16
C VAL A 561 -56.98 -2.93 59.77
N PRO A 562 -56.23 -3.90 59.21
CA PRO A 562 -56.53 -4.44 57.90
C PRO A 562 -57.92 -5.11 57.89
N ALA A 563 -58.63 -5.06 56.77
CA ALA A 563 -59.87 -5.84 56.62
C ALA A 563 -59.62 -7.35 56.81
N ARG A 564 -58.41 -7.78 56.43
CA ARG A 564 -57.79 -9.10 56.53
C ARG A 564 -56.28 -8.87 56.60
N ASP A 565 -55.53 -9.67 57.36
CA ASP A 565 -54.07 -9.55 57.41
C ASP A 565 -53.42 -10.06 56.12
N THR A 566 -53.36 -9.17 55.12
CA THR A 566 -52.87 -9.41 53.76
C THR A 566 -51.53 -8.70 53.51
N ASN A 567 -50.87 -8.26 54.59
CA ASN A 567 -49.57 -7.63 54.55
C ASN A 567 -48.45 -8.67 54.59
N TYR A 568 -47.91 -9.01 53.42
CA TYR A 568 -46.87 -10.03 53.31
C TYR A 568 -45.43 -9.50 53.26
N GLY A 569 -45.21 -8.20 53.48
CA GLY A 569 -43.88 -7.58 53.32
C GLY A 569 -43.48 -7.51 51.86
N TRP A 570 -44.33 -6.92 51.02
CA TRP A 570 -44.21 -6.88 49.56
C TRP A 570 -42.92 -6.19 49.08
N ASP A 571 -42.46 -5.17 49.80
CA ASP A 571 -41.20 -4.46 49.54
C ASP A 571 -39.99 -5.42 49.61
N ALA A 572 -39.96 -6.30 50.62
CA ALA A 572 -38.90 -7.30 50.78
C ALA A 572 -38.88 -8.37 49.67
N MET A 573 -39.92 -8.42 48.81
CA MET A 573 -39.97 -9.25 47.60
C MET A 573 -39.64 -8.46 46.32
N GLY A 574 -39.37 -7.15 46.43
CA GLY A 574 -39.11 -6.26 45.31
C GLY A 574 -40.36 -5.86 44.52
N VAL A 575 -41.55 -5.91 45.15
CA VAL A 575 -42.80 -5.47 44.53
C VAL A 575 -42.84 -3.94 44.45
N ASP A 576 -43.12 -3.40 43.27
CA ASP A 576 -43.19 -1.96 43.04
C ASP A 576 -44.57 -1.39 43.38
N PHE A 577 -45.64 -2.10 43.02
CA PHE A 577 -47.01 -1.67 43.25
C PHE A 577 -47.87 -2.80 43.80
N VAL A 578 -48.73 -2.48 44.78
CA VAL A 578 -49.84 -3.33 45.22
C VAL A 578 -51.13 -2.60 44.89
N ILE A 579 -51.97 -3.18 44.03
CA ILE A 579 -53.20 -2.52 43.54
C ILE A 579 -54.43 -3.31 43.99
N ASN A 580 -55.37 -2.63 44.65
CA ASN A 580 -56.55 -3.23 45.29
C ASN A 580 -57.85 -2.51 44.92
N GLY A 581 -58.99 -3.09 45.29
CA GLY A 581 -60.33 -2.48 45.22
C GLY A 581 -60.95 -2.39 46.61
N HIS A 582 -62.21 -2.82 46.74
CA HIS A 582 -63.00 -3.07 47.95
C HIS A 582 -63.37 -1.84 48.80
N ASP A 583 -62.45 -0.90 48.97
CA ASP A 583 -62.79 0.43 49.50
C ASP A 583 -63.11 1.35 48.34
N HIS A 584 -64.39 1.78 48.25
CA HIS A 584 -64.92 2.51 47.10
C HIS A 584 -64.46 3.98 47.05
N ASN A 585 -63.15 4.17 46.89
CA ASN A 585 -62.47 5.45 46.76
C ASN A 585 -61.12 5.21 46.08
N TYR A 586 -60.43 6.30 45.76
CA TYR A 586 -59.04 6.27 45.32
C TYR A 586 -58.10 6.63 46.46
N GLN A 587 -56.97 5.93 46.58
CA GLN A 587 -55.88 6.25 47.51
C GLN A 587 -54.53 5.85 46.90
N ARG A 588 -53.51 6.68 47.05
CA ARG A 588 -52.10 6.32 46.82
C ARG A 588 -51.30 6.56 48.10
N ILE A 589 -50.74 5.49 48.66
CA ILE A 589 -50.06 5.51 49.96
C ILE A 589 -48.73 4.75 49.92
N THR A 590 -47.81 5.10 50.83
CA THR A 590 -46.58 4.34 51.11
C THR A 590 -46.50 4.05 52.60
N VAL A 591 -46.06 2.85 52.96
CA VAL A 591 -46.14 2.37 54.35
C VAL A 591 -44.75 2.36 55.00
N PRO A 592 -44.61 2.80 56.27
CA PRO A 592 -43.36 2.66 57.02
C PRO A 592 -42.86 1.21 57.01
N GLY A 593 -41.58 1.00 56.68
CA GLY A 593 -40.98 -0.33 56.51
C GLY A 593 -41.28 -1.03 55.18
N GLN A 594 -42.09 -0.42 54.30
CA GLN A 594 -42.35 -0.87 52.92
C GLN A 594 -42.32 0.33 51.93
N SER A 595 -41.34 1.23 52.09
CA SER A 595 -41.28 2.51 51.39
C SER A 595 -41.00 2.42 49.89
N ASN A 596 -40.47 1.31 49.38
CA ASN A 596 -40.26 1.13 47.94
C ASN A 596 -41.51 0.59 47.22
N THR A 597 -42.50 0.06 47.96
CA THR A 597 -43.78 -0.40 47.42
C THR A 597 -44.83 0.70 47.54
N VAL A 598 -45.47 1.04 46.43
CA VAL A 598 -46.61 1.96 46.41
C VAL A 598 -47.91 1.16 46.45
N PHE A 599 -48.75 1.46 47.42
CA PHE A 599 -50.06 0.84 47.56
C PHE A 599 -51.11 1.76 46.94
N ILE A 600 -51.92 1.21 46.02
CA ILE A 600 -52.98 1.94 45.32
C ILE A 600 -54.31 1.24 45.56
N ILE A 601 -55.23 1.95 46.19
CA ILE A 601 -56.62 1.53 46.36
C ILE A 601 -57.39 2.20 45.23
N ASN A 602 -58.04 1.40 44.39
CA ASN A 602 -58.63 1.79 43.11
C ASN A 602 -60.10 1.34 43.01
N GLY A 603 -60.85 1.38 44.12
CA GLY A 603 -62.23 0.89 44.20
C GLY A 603 -63.31 1.88 43.74
N ALA A 604 -62.93 3.00 43.12
CA ALA A 604 -63.88 4.03 42.68
C ALA A 604 -64.39 3.83 41.23
N GLY A 605 -64.54 2.58 40.77
CA GLY A 605 -64.80 2.26 39.36
C GLY A 605 -66.27 2.16 38.93
N GLY A 606 -67.23 2.05 39.85
CA GLY A 606 -68.64 1.89 39.45
C GLY A 606 -69.71 1.99 40.54
N THR A 607 -69.47 1.47 41.74
CA THR A 607 -70.47 1.46 42.84
C THR A 607 -70.21 2.49 43.94
N GLY A 608 -71.26 2.78 44.74
CA GLY A 608 -71.37 3.94 45.62
C GLY A 608 -70.17 4.18 46.53
N LEU A 609 -69.59 5.38 46.43
CA LEU A 609 -68.32 5.77 47.06
C LEU A 609 -68.37 5.71 48.60
N TYR A 610 -67.20 5.46 49.20
CA TYR A 610 -66.99 5.36 50.64
C TYR A 610 -66.13 6.51 51.15
N SER A 611 -66.64 7.26 52.13
CA SER A 611 -65.89 8.31 52.81
C SER A 611 -64.71 7.78 53.63
N PHE A 612 -63.68 8.61 53.80
CA PHE A 612 -62.53 8.30 54.66
C PHE A 612 -62.86 8.45 56.16
N THR A 613 -63.02 7.33 56.86
CA THR A 613 -63.42 7.27 58.28
C THR A 613 -62.34 6.77 59.25
N GLY A 614 -61.21 6.25 58.74
CA GLY A 614 -60.13 5.68 59.54
C GLY A 614 -58.90 6.59 59.67
N SER A 615 -58.00 6.21 60.58
CA SER A 615 -56.68 6.83 60.76
C SER A 615 -55.58 5.81 60.44
N THR A 616 -54.51 6.24 59.76
CA THR A 616 -53.43 5.36 59.31
C THR A 616 -52.04 5.95 59.54
N THR A 617 -51.07 5.09 59.83
CA THR A 617 -49.62 5.38 59.87
C THR A 617 -48.98 5.35 58.48
N ALA A 618 -49.70 4.93 57.44
CA ALA A 618 -49.24 5.06 56.06
C ALA A 618 -49.18 6.54 55.64
N THR A 619 -48.12 6.92 54.93
CA THR A 619 -48.01 8.24 54.31
C THR A 619 -48.96 8.31 53.12
N VAL A 620 -49.91 9.24 53.19
CA VAL A 620 -50.97 9.42 52.18
C VAL A 620 -50.56 10.50 51.19
N HIS A 621 -50.34 10.11 49.93
CA HIS A 621 -49.89 11.05 48.89
C HIS A 621 -51.04 11.64 48.09
N ALA A 622 -52.08 10.85 47.83
CA ALA A 622 -53.31 11.28 47.19
C ALA A 622 -54.49 10.45 47.67
N LYS A 623 -55.70 11.05 47.70
CA LYS A 623 -56.95 10.36 48.04
C LYS A 623 -58.16 11.08 47.44
N ASN A 624 -59.17 10.33 47.00
CA ASN A 624 -60.43 10.87 46.49
C ASN A 624 -61.60 9.92 46.79
N ASP A 625 -62.60 10.41 47.53
CA ASP A 625 -63.88 9.77 47.85
C ASP A 625 -65.09 10.52 47.27
N THR A 626 -64.86 11.48 46.34
CA THR A 626 -65.89 12.40 45.83
C THR A 626 -66.28 12.15 44.38
N ASP A 627 -65.40 11.57 43.55
CA ASP A 627 -65.74 11.14 42.19
C ASP A 627 -65.12 9.79 41.78
N TYR A 628 -65.70 9.18 40.77
CA TYR A 628 -65.30 7.88 40.22
C TYR A 628 -64.17 8.05 39.19
N GLY A 629 -63.43 6.99 38.90
CA GLY A 629 -62.30 7.07 37.98
C GLY A 629 -61.60 5.74 37.70
N ALA A 630 -60.44 5.83 37.05
CA ALA A 630 -59.60 4.69 36.72
C ALA A 630 -58.11 5.09 36.64
N LEU A 631 -57.25 4.10 36.85
CA LEU A 631 -55.81 4.23 36.79
C LEU A 631 -55.29 3.86 35.40
N LYS A 632 -54.48 4.73 34.81
CA LYS A 632 -53.66 4.46 33.62
C LYS A 632 -52.23 4.20 34.07
N ILE A 633 -51.58 3.21 33.49
CA ILE A 633 -50.26 2.73 33.91
C ILE A 633 -49.36 2.70 32.66
N ILE A 634 -48.42 3.63 32.59
CA ILE A 634 -47.52 3.82 31.45
C ILE A 634 -46.18 3.19 31.82
N VAL A 635 -45.71 2.21 31.05
CA VAL A 635 -44.57 1.35 31.40
C VAL A 635 -43.53 1.36 30.29
N SER A 636 -42.28 1.61 30.65
CA SER A 636 -41.08 1.34 29.85
C SER A 636 -40.13 0.44 30.69
N TYR A 637 -38.99 0.03 30.15
CA TYR A 637 -37.97 -0.73 30.91
C TYR A 637 -37.42 0.11 32.06
N CYS A 638 -37.18 1.40 31.82
CA CYS A 638 -36.56 2.30 32.78
C CYS A 638 -37.53 3.06 33.69
N LYS A 639 -38.79 3.26 33.29
CA LYS A 639 -39.77 4.08 34.02
C LYS A 639 -41.16 3.45 34.04
N ILE A 640 -41.88 3.63 35.14
CA ILE A 640 -43.32 3.42 35.23
C ILE A 640 -44.00 4.66 35.78
N THR A 641 -45.13 5.05 35.19
CA THR A 641 -45.98 6.14 35.64
C THR A 641 -47.40 5.62 35.87
N THR A 642 -47.98 5.92 37.04
CA THR A 642 -49.39 5.66 37.35
C THR A 642 -50.15 6.99 37.37
N GLU A 643 -51.20 7.13 36.57
CA GLU A 643 -52.03 8.33 36.43
C GLU A 643 -53.47 7.98 36.76
N TYR A 644 -54.06 8.58 37.81
CA TYR A 644 -55.48 8.38 38.13
C TYR A 644 -56.32 9.47 37.50
N TYR A 645 -57.26 9.08 36.64
CA TYR A 645 -58.18 9.96 35.95
C TYR A 645 -59.59 9.81 36.50
N LEU A 646 -60.27 10.93 36.72
CA LEU A 646 -61.70 10.95 37.06
C LEU A 646 -62.54 10.60 35.83
N LYS A 647 -63.79 10.15 36.04
CA LYS A 647 -64.72 9.72 34.98
C LYS A 647 -64.99 10.75 33.87
N ASN A 648 -64.68 12.03 34.12
CA ASN A 648 -64.81 13.14 33.18
C ASN A 648 -63.55 13.34 32.29
N GLY A 649 -62.49 12.54 32.47
CA GLY A 649 -61.23 12.64 31.74
C GLY A 649 -60.17 13.53 32.39
N ASN A 650 -60.44 14.15 33.55
CA ASN A 650 -59.46 14.99 34.24
C ASN A 650 -58.43 14.12 35.00
N LEU A 651 -57.15 14.43 34.84
CA LEU A 651 -56.08 13.86 35.66
C LEU A 651 -56.20 14.39 37.09
N PHE A 652 -56.29 13.49 38.07
CA PHE A 652 -56.39 13.82 39.49
C PHE A 652 -55.07 13.60 40.24
N ASP A 653 -54.39 12.48 39.96
CA ASP A 653 -53.11 12.14 40.60
C ASP A 653 -52.14 11.51 39.59
N SER A 654 -50.84 11.73 39.77
CA SER A 654 -49.79 11.12 38.96
C SER A 654 -48.56 10.84 39.81
N TYR A 655 -47.96 9.67 39.59
CA TYR A 655 -46.73 9.24 40.25
C TYR A 655 -45.84 8.48 39.27
N SER A 656 -44.53 8.74 39.33
CA SER A 656 -43.52 8.05 38.53
C SER A 656 -42.50 7.36 39.43
N LYS A 657 -42.09 6.14 39.07
CA LYS A 657 -40.91 5.44 39.61
C LYS A 657 -39.95 5.16 38.46
N GLN A 658 -38.66 5.34 38.70
CA GLN A 658 -37.60 5.17 37.70
C GLN A 658 -36.50 4.25 38.28
N LYS A 659 -35.96 3.35 37.44
CA LYS A 659 -34.94 2.35 37.82
C LYS A 659 -33.64 2.44 37.02
N CYS A 660 -33.62 3.16 35.89
CA CYS A 660 -32.39 3.52 35.18
C CYS A 660 -31.95 4.95 35.54
N LEU A 661 -30.66 5.23 35.34
CA LEU A 661 -30.12 6.60 35.35
C LEU A 661 -30.64 7.41 34.13
#